data_AF-A0A8H4I2U7-F1
#
_entry.id   AF-A0A8H4I2U7-F1
#
_cell.length_a   1.000
_cell.length_b   1.000
_cell.length_c   1.000
_cell.angle_alpha   90.00
_cell.angle_beta   90.00
_cell.angle_gamma   90.00
#
_symmetry.space_group_name_H-M   'P 1'
#
loop_
_entity.id
_entity.type
_entity.pdbx_description
1 polymer ?
#
loop_
_entity_poly.entity_id
_entity_poly.type
_entity_poly.pdbx_seq_one_letter_code
_entity_poly.pdbx_strand_id
1 'polypeptide(L)'
;MRPDGPRDPVAGPDSGPEPPYPVRLSGPVIKGFGRGSKELGIPTANIPAEGLEEYPDLQVGVYYGVVALDPAKFQYQEGQGSTSTSSTGGAEAAVLPAVLSIGYNPFYKNKTKSIEIHIMPPLSSPSPTADGAGEVKFHKLPDFYGTQLKLLILGYIRPEYDYVSLEALIEDIRVDCEVARKSLQRPAYACYIDGDEKECSDVVREQRRCTETQKESVAMDRLRQHLSRRRRSSSSSATRLQSPHSPSTDWRQDERDVIPRRLFVTSDTHDFDPSIIARFQGEGFEVEYLPFPGGHADVERDRKDLVNLLHEREDDLEPGERYAVVAFHRPAFLLLVSHHQSTTATNPLPRMCALVTYYPREPLDETCEKETNPPACLLPPSTTSTSTSSCYASLSLLPIQIHLAGHQNPSFWDDYSAHPSRTRHRCHLFFYPESEPGFAEHPSSTYDWLSSRLAWSRAMDCLKRGFGWPGGSWKTPDVETIWEEYWRTLLFNAGRHSDPDGYAARFMKMMIGSGDPSSLDRQIDETPLVNCVPTMAGGSDEQSISAFYAETFFPTGPPSLHIRLLSRTVGPDRIVDEILLVFRHTEEIPWLLPRVPPTDRDVKIVLVMTASFRAGKLSRQNIYWDQASVLVQIGLLDPALVPGSFRATGKTREGRQDVEMLPVVGAEAVERVLNG
;
A
#
# COMPACT_ATOMS: atom_id res chain seq x y z
N MET A 1 -25.18 -29.96 -3.02
CA MET A 1 -26.42 -29.16 -3.26
C MET A 1 -27.33 -29.15 -2.04
N ARG A 2 -27.87 -27.97 -1.69
CA ARG A 2 -28.77 -27.71 -0.55
C ARG A 2 -30.14 -28.41 -0.75
N PRO A 3 -30.70 -29.12 0.26
CA PRO A 3 -32.02 -29.74 0.16
C PRO A 3 -33.16 -28.71 0.27
N ASP A 4 -34.24 -28.91 -0.50
CA ASP A 4 -35.40 -27.98 -0.61
C ASP A 4 -36.46 -28.12 0.50
N GLY A 5 -36.09 -28.66 1.67
CA GLY A 5 -37.03 -28.97 2.77
C GLY A 5 -36.67 -28.29 4.11
N PRO A 6 -37.62 -28.27 5.08
CA PRO A 6 -37.34 -27.76 6.42
C PRO A 6 -36.26 -28.61 7.08
N ARG A 7 -35.29 -27.94 7.73
CA ARG A 7 -34.20 -28.60 8.47
C ARG A 7 -34.66 -28.99 9.87
N ASP A 8 -34.13 -30.10 10.38
CA ASP A 8 -34.41 -30.53 11.75
C ASP A 8 -33.97 -29.45 12.75
N PRO A 9 -34.78 -29.13 13.77
CA PRO A 9 -34.51 -28.05 14.71
C PRO A 9 -33.42 -28.38 15.74
N VAL A 10 -32.99 -29.64 15.82
CA VAL A 10 -31.94 -30.17 16.71
C VAL A 10 -31.11 -31.21 15.97
N ALA A 11 -29.89 -31.46 16.41
CA ALA A 11 -28.96 -32.43 15.82
C ALA A 11 -28.35 -33.35 16.89
N GLY A 12 -28.14 -34.63 16.57
CA GLY A 12 -27.65 -35.64 17.53
C GLY A 12 -28.74 -36.19 18.46
N PRO A 13 -28.47 -37.28 19.19
CA PRO A 13 -29.48 -38.02 19.97
C PRO A 13 -29.79 -37.34 21.31
N ASP A 14 -30.99 -37.56 21.85
CA ASP A 14 -31.41 -36.93 23.12
C ASP A 14 -30.67 -37.48 24.35
N SER A 15 -30.02 -38.63 24.22
CA SER A 15 -29.20 -39.28 25.26
C SER A 15 -27.83 -38.61 25.48
N GLY A 16 -27.41 -37.68 24.63
CA GLY A 16 -26.10 -37.00 24.72
C GLY A 16 -25.14 -37.38 23.59
N PRO A 17 -23.89 -36.85 23.58
CA PRO A 17 -22.92 -37.15 22.54
C PRO A 17 -22.63 -38.66 22.42
N GLU A 18 -22.74 -39.20 21.20
CA GLU A 18 -22.36 -40.59 20.87
C GLU A 18 -20.99 -40.62 20.17
N PRO A 19 -20.23 -41.74 20.25
CA PRO A 19 -18.94 -41.86 19.56
C PRO A 19 -19.03 -41.47 18.08
N PRO A 20 -18.10 -40.65 17.55
CA PRO A 20 -16.81 -40.26 18.14
C PRO A 20 -16.85 -39.05 19.09
N TYR A 21 -18.02 -38.48 19.38
CA TYR A 21 -18.15 -37.33 20.27
C TYR A 21 -18.14 -37.76 21.75
N PRO A 22 -17.58 -36.93 22.65
CA PRO A 22 -17.04 -35.60 22.40
C PRO A 22 -15.60 -35.63 21.86
N VAL A 23 -15.32 -34.83 20.82
CA VAL A 23 -13.97 -34.68 20.24
C VAL A 23 -13.28 -33.46 20.82
N ARG A 24 -12.02 -33.63 21.26
CA ARG A 24 -11.24 -32.57 21.91
C ARG A 24 -10.19 -32.03 20.97
N LEU A 25 -10.18 -30.72 20.80
CA LEU A 25 -9.17 -30.00 20.00
C LEU A 25 -8.72 -28.76 20.76
N SER A 26 -7.47 -28.34 20.55
CA SER A 26 -6.99 -27.09 21.12
C SER A 26 -5.91 -26.48 20.25
N GLY A 27 -5.86 -25.17 20.20
CA GLY A 27 -4.86 -24.45 19.43
C GLY A 27 -4.92 -22.94 19.67
N PRO A 28 -3.84 -22.21 19.34
CA PRO A 28 -3.89 -20.76 19.32
C PRO A 28 -4.86 -20.30 18.22
N VAL A 29 -5.62 -19.25 18.49
CA VAL A 29 -6.50 -18.64 17.49
C VAL A 29 -5.65 -17.96 16.42
N ILE A 30 -5.73 -18.44 15.18
CA ILE A 30 -4.99 -17.92 14.03
C ILE A 30 -5.91 -17.10 13.12
N LYS A 31 -5.31 -16.27 12.25
CA LYS A 31 -6.05 -15.55 11.23
C LYS A 31 -6.42 -16.51 10.09
N GLY A 32 -7.70 -16.56 9.72
CA GLY A 32 -8.17 -17.27 8.54
C GLY A 32 -8.05 -16.44 7.25
N PHE A 33 -8.60 -16.93 6.15
CA PHE A 33 -8.49 -16.35 4.80
C PHE A 33 -9.31 -15.07 4.55
N GLY A 34 -9.87 -14.44 5.61
CA GLY A 34 -10.50 -13.13 5.55
C GLY A 34 -11.82 -13.02 4.76
N ARG A 35 -12.28 -14.08 4.08
CA ARG A 35 -13.51 -14.09 3.28
C ARG A 35 -14.81 -14.04 4.11
N GLY A 36 -14.86 -14.71 5.27
CA GLY A 36 -16.11 -14.85 6.03
C GLY A 36 -16.44 -13.68 6.97
N SER A 37 -15.45 -13.12 7.67
CA SER A 37 -15.71 -12.25 8.83
C SER A 37 -15.88 -10.76 8.54
N LYS A 38 -15.30 -10.24 7.44
CA LYS A 38 -15.44 -8.82 7.04
C LYS A 38 -16.55 -8.57 6.01
N GLU A 39 -16.84 -9.55 5.15
CA GLU A 39 -17.84 -9.40 4.07
C GLU A 39 -19.23 -9.95 4.47
N LEU A 40 -19.32 -11.01 5.29
CA LEU A 40 -20.59 -11.63 5.69
C LEU A 40 -21.12 -11.16 7.06
N GLY A 41 -20.29 -10.47 7.85
CA GLY A 41 -20.62 -10.10 9.23
C GLY A 41 -20.63 -11.28 10.22
N ILE A 42 -20.05 -12.43 9.86
CA ILE A 42 -20.01 -13.66 10.67
C ILE A 42 -18.57 -13.90 11.16
N PRO A 43 -18.22 -13.47 12.38
CA PRO A 43 -16.85 -13.64 12.88
C PRO A 43 -16.55 -15.11 13.22
N THR A 44 -15.55 -15.69 12.55
CA THR A 44 -15.06 -17.06 12.81
C THR A 44 -13.61 -17.05 13.29
N ALA A 45 -13.36 -17.74 14.41
CA ALA A 45 -12.03 -18.01 14.94
C ALA A 45 -11.46 -19.27 14.28
N ASN A 46 -10.23 -19.21 13.78
CA ASN A 46 -9.57 -20.36 13.17
C ASN A 46 -8.60 -20.98 14.18
N ILE A 47 -8.50 -22.31 14.21
CA ILE A 47 -7.45 -23.01 14.96
C ILE A 47 -6.66 -23.94 14.03
N PRO A 48 -5.38 -24.20 14.33
CA PRO A 48 -4.55 -25.16 13.61
C PRO A 48 -5.19 -26.57 13.54
N ALA A 49 -4.94 -27.29 12.45
CA ALA A 49 -5.63 -28.52 12.10
C ALA A 49 -4.92 -29.81 12.54
N GLU A 50 -3.77 -29.70 13.22
CA GLU A 50 -2.93 -30.86 13.58
C GLU A 50 -3.69 -31.83 14.50
N GLY A 51 -4.59 -31.32 15.36
CA GLY A 51 -5.43 -32.17 16.21
C GLY A 51 -6.49 -33.00 15.47
N LEU A 52 -6.80 -32.69 14.20
CA LEU A 52 -7.74 -33.49 13.41
C LEU A 52 -7.15 -34.81 12.91
N GLU A 53 -5.82 -34.95 12.89
CA GLU A 53 -5.15 -36.18 12.48
C GLU A 53 -5.49 -37.36 13.42
N GLU A 54 -5.81 -37.06 14.69
CA GLU A 54 -6.25 -38.04 15.69
C GLU A 54 -7.68 -38.58 15.44
N TYR A 55 -8.45 -37.92 14.56
CA TYR A 55 -9.85 -38.22 14.28
C TYR A 55 -10.09 -38.30 12.75
N PRO A 56 -9.50 -39.27 12.05
CA PRO A 56 -9.56 -39.36 10.59
C PRO A 56 -10.99 -39.53 10.07
N ASP A 57 -11.86 -40.14 10.88
CA ASP A 57 -13.27 -40.44 10.55
C ASP A 57 -14.20 -39.22 10.65
N LEU A 58 -13.73 -38.07 11.16
CA LEU A 58 -14.52 -36.83 11.15
C LEU A 58 -14.74 -36.35 9.72
N GLN A 59 -16.00 -36.31 9.31
CA GLN A 59 -16.40 -35.89 7.97
C GLN A 59 -16.27 -34.37 7.80
N VAL A 60 -16.31 -33.91 6.56
CA VAL A 60 -16.36 -32.47 6.25
C VAL A 60 -17.80 -31.97 6.38
N GLY A 61 -17.99 -30.82 7.03
CA GLY A 61 -19.31 -30.26 7.31
C GLY A 61 -19.37 -29.39 8.55
N VAL A 62 -20.59 -29.13 9.02
CA VAL A 62 -20.89 -28.22 10.12
C VAL A 62 -21.19 -29.01 11.40
N TYR A 63 -20.65 -28.54 12.52
CA TYR A 63 -20.74 -29.16 13.84
C TYR A 63 -21.13 -28.14 14.91
N TYR A 64 -21.51 -28.64 16.09
CA TYR A 64 -21.74 -27.82 17.28
C TYR A 64 -20.92 -28.32 18.47
N GLY A 65 -20.63 -27.42 19.40
CA GLY A 65 -19.80 -27.72 20.55
C GLY A 65 -19.69 -26.57 21.54
N VAL A 66 -18.68 -26.66 22.40
CA VAL A 66 -18.35 -25.63 23.39
C VAL A 66 -16.89 -25.24 23.31
N VAL A 67 -16.59 -23.99 23.66
CA VAL A 67 -15.23 -23.45 23.64
C VAL A 67 -14.89 -22.78 24.96
N ALA A 68 -13.62 -22.85 25.35
CA ALA A 68 -13.04 -22.07 26.44
C ALA A 68 -11.81 -21.32 25.93
N LEU A 69 -11.73 -20.04 26.29
CA LEU A 69 -10.58 -19.18 25.99
C LEU A 69 -9.69 -19.05 27.22
N ASP A 70 -8.37 -18.90 27.01
CA ASP A 70 -7.43 -18.69 28.10
C ASP A 70 -7.73 -17.37 28.86
N PRO A 71 -8.12 -17.44 30.15
CA PRO A 71 -8.52 -16.27 30.94
C PRO A 71 -7.35 -15.31 31.20
N ALA A 72 -6.10 -15.73 31.00
CA ALA A 72 -4.93 -14.87 31.12
C ALA A 72 -4.81 -13.87 29.96
N LYS A 73 -5.36 -14.19 28.78
CA LYS A 73 -5.30 -13.36 27.58
C LYS A 73 -6.64 -12.76 27.17
N PHE A 74 -7.76 -13.41 27.53
CA PHE A 74 -9.08 -12.92 27.19
C PHE A 74 -10.05 -13.12 28.36
N GLN A 75 -10.60 -12.03 28.89
CA GLN A 75 -11.65 -12.06 29.89
C GLN A 75 -12.98 -11.74 29.24
N TYR A 76 -13.90 -12.70 29.24
CA TYR A 76 -15.26 -12.48 28.79
C TYR A 76 -15.98 -11.59 29.82
N GLN A 77 -16.46 -10.41 29.38
CA GLN A 77 -17.32 -9.55 30.20
C GLN A 77 -18.75 -9.66 29.69
N GLU A 78 -19.64 -10.23 30.50
CA GLU A 78 -21.06 -10.26 30.20
C GLU A 78 -21.64 -8.83 30.36
N GLY A 79 -22.26 -8.30 29.31
CA GLY A 79 -22.66 -6.90 29.23
C GLY A 79 -23.73 -6.49 30.25
N GLN A 80 -23.35 -5.60 31.16
CA GLN A 80 -24.14 -4.60 31.90
C GLN A 80 -25.58 -4.97 32.30
N GLY A 81 -25.74 -5.48 33.52
CA GLY A 81 -27.05 -5.59 34.15
C GLY A 81 -27.14 -6.26 35.52
N SER A 82 -26.17 -6.16 36.44
CA SER A 82 -26.45 -6.27 37.89
C SER A 82 -25.23 -5.96 38.76
N THR A 83 -25.49 -5.26 39.86
CA THR A 83 -24.56 -4.93 40.94
C THR A 83 -24.43 -6.12 41.88
N SER A 84 -23.24 -6.67 42.09
CA SER A 84 -22.79 -7.27 43.37
C SER A 84 -21.34 -7.80 43.22
N THR A 85 -20.39 -7.13 43.87
CA THR A 85 -19.74 -7.52 45.14
C THR A 85 -18.54 -8.45 44.93
N SER A 86 -17.38 -7.90 45.26
CA SER A 86 -16.08 -8.55 45.43
C SER A 86 -16.15 -9.96 46.02
N SER A 87 -15.53 -10.93 45.35
CA SER A 87 -14.86 -12.05 46.02
C SER A 87 -13.54 -12.36 45.32
N THR A 88 -12.49 -12.42 46.14
CA THR A 88 -11.16 -12.93 45.81
C THR A 88 -11.25 -14.42 45.51
N GLY A 89 -11.27 -14.79 44.23
CA GLY A 89 -11.24 -16.16 43.72
C GLY A 89 -10.67 -16.17 42.30
N GLY A 90 -9.88 -17.18 41.94
CA GLY A 90 -9.17 -17.23 40.65
C GLY A 90 -10.12 -17.14 39.45
N ALA A 91 -9.71 -16.42 38.41
CA ALA A 91 -10.49 -16.27 37.18
C ALA A 91 -10.66 -17.64 36.48
N GLU A 92 -11.86 -18.20 36.55
CA GLU A 92 -12.25 -19.43 35.86
C GLU A 92 -12.56 -19.12 34.38
N ALA A 93 -12.20 -20.03 33.48
CA ALA A 93 -12.38 -19.83 32.04
C ALA A 93 -13.88 -19.96 31.68
N ALA A 94 -14.47 -18.89 31.13
CA ALA A 94 -15.86 -18.94 30.67
C ALA A 94 -16.02 -19.92 29.49
N VAL A 95 -16.94 -20.89 29.63
CA VAL A 95 -17.29 -21.86 28.58
C VAL A 95 -18.46 -21.31 27.76
N LEU A 96 -18.28 -21.18 26.45
CA LEU A 96 -19.25 -20.59 25.54
C LEU A 96 -19.72 -21.61 24.47
N PRO A 97 -20.98 -21.55 24.03
CA PRO A 97 -21.46 -22.37 22.92
C PRO A 97 -20.80 -21.94 21.59
N ALA A 98 -20.65 -22.89 20.66
CA ALA A 98 -20.08 -22.61 19.35
C ALA A 98 -20.67 -23.48 18.23
N VAL A 99 -20.70 -22.90 17.02
CA VAL A 99 -20.86 -23.61 15.75
C VAL A 99 -19.52 -23.61 15.05
N LEU A 100 -19.17 -24.70 14.38
CA LEU A 100 -17.93 -24.75 13.61
C LEU A 100 -18.11 -25.45 12.27
N SER A 101 -17.28 -25.08 11.31
CA SER A 101 -17.13 -25.75 10.02
C SER A 101 -15.79 -26.46 9.97
N ILE A 102 -15.79 -27.73 9.55
CA ILE A 102 -14.59 -28.49 9.21
C ILE A 102 -14.62 -28.71 7.70
N GLY A 103 -13.70 -28.07 6.98
CA GLY A 103 -13.64 -28.11 5.51
C GLY A 103 -12.23 -28.38 5.00
N TYR A 104 -12.08 -28.51 3.67
CA TYR A 104 -10.76 -28.53 3.04
C TYR A 104 -10.29 -27.13 2.71
N ASN A 105 -9.03 -26.83 3.01
CA ASN A 105 -8.43 -25.58 2.60
C ASN A 105 -8.18 -25.57 1.08
N PRO A 106 -8.80 -24.68 0.29
CA PRO A 106 -8.63 -24.63 -1.16
C PRO A 106 -7.21 -24.27 -1.62
N PHE A 107 -6.39 -23.65 -0.75
CA PHE A 107 -5.03 -23.19 -1.08
C PHE A 107 -3.98 -24.32 -1.13
N TYR A 108 -4.17 -25.43 -0.41
CA TYR A 108 -3.18 -26.51 -0.32
C TYR A 108 -3.66 -27.79 -1.04
N LYS A 109 -3.97 -27.71 -2.34
CA LYS A 109 -4.35 -28.85 -3.22
C LYS A 109 -4.82 -30.10 -2.44
N ASN A 110 -5.98 -29.97 -1.78
CA ASN A 110 -6.73 -31.00 -1.04
C ASN A 110 -5.93 -31.97 -0.13
N LYS A 111 -5.15 -31.49 0.86
CA LYS A 111 -4.63 -32.40 1.90
C LYS A 111 -4.90 -32.04 3.36
N THR A 112 -5.05 -30.76 3.71
CA THR A 112 -5.21 -30.37 5.12
C THR A 112 -6.59 -29.79 5.38
N LYS A 113 -7.31 -30.34 6.37
CA LYS A 113 -8.60 -29.82 6.84
C LYS A 113 -8.39 -28.47 7.56
N SER A 114 -9.40 -27.62 7.63
CA SER A 114 -9.42 -26.37 8.41
C SER A 114 -10.61 -26.34 9.35
N ILE A 115 -10.47 -25.67 10.49
CA ILE A 115 -11.55 -25.50 11.49
C ILE A 115 -11.86 -24.03 11.66
N GLU A 116 -13.10 -23.65 11.35
CA GLU A 116 -13.62 -22.30 11.51
C GLU A 116 -14.73 -22.29 12.57
N ILE A 117 -14.57 -21.52 13.64
CA ILE A 117 -15.43 -21.58 14.83
C ILE A 117 -16.12 -20.24 15.04
N HIS A 118 -17.45 -20.22 14.97
CA HIS A 118 -18.27 -19.08 15.39
C HIS A 118 -18.68 -19.24 16.87
N ILE A 119 -18.22 -18.33 17.72
CA ILE A 119 -18.53 -18.34 19.16
C ILE A 119 -19.86 -17.63 19.41
N MET A 120 -20.82 -18.36 19.95
CA MET A 120 -22.18 -17.91 20.22
C MET A 120 -22.28 -17.27 21.63
N PRO A 121 -23.31 -16.44 21.88
CA PRO A 121 -23.52 -15.89 23.21
C PRO A 121 -24.03 -16.99 24.16
N PRO A 122 -23.89 -16.79 25.49
CA PRO A 122 -24.40 -17.73 26.50
C PRO A 122 -25.84 -18.18 26.22
N LEU A 123 -26.15 -19.42 26.59
CA LEU A 123 -27.48 -20.00 26.37
C LEU A 123 -28.60 -19.25 27.13
N SER A 124 -28.24 -18.49 28.15
CA SER A 124 -29.09 -17.58 28.93
C SER A 124 -29.46 -16.28 28.20
N SER A 125 -28.61 -15.80 27.28
CA SER A 125 -28.83 -14.57 26.52
C SER A 125 -29.83 -14.78 25.37
N PRO A 126 -30.55 -13.76 24.87
CA PRO A 126 -31.40 -13.92 23.68
C PRO A 126 -30.56 -14.29 22.45
N SER A 127 -31.09 -15.16 21.58
CA SER A 127 -30.37 -15.54 20.36
C SER A 127 -30.34 -14.38 19.36
N PRO A 128 -29.16 -13.93 18.90
CA PRO A 128 -29.03 -12.84 17.93
C PRO A 128 -29.48 -13.25 16.52
N THR A 129 -29.61 -14.57 16.29
CA THR A 129 -30.01 -15.20 15.03
C THR A 129 -31.48 -15.66 14.99
N ALA A 130 -32.27 -15.34 16.03
CA ALA A 130 -33.69 -15.70 16.11
C ALA A 130 -34.51 -15.02 15.00
N ASP A 131 -35.57 -15.68 14.53
CA ASP A 131 -36.47 -15.15 13.50
C ASP A 131 -37.11 -13.83 13.94
N GLY A 132 -36.64 -12.74 13.34
CA GLY A 132 -37.23 -11.40 13.44
C GLY A 132 -37.24 -10.74 12.06
N ALA A 133 -38.21 -9.87 11.79
CA ALA A 133 -38.36 -9.17 10.51
C ALA A 133 -37.26 -8.12 10.21
N GLY A 134 -36.07 -8.25 10.82
CA GLY A 134 -34.92 -7.37 10.67
C GLY A 134 -33.70 -8.10 10.11
N GLU A 135 -32.63 -7.35 9.88
CA GLU A 135 -31.34 -7.86 9.39
C GLU A 135 -30.71 -8.86 10.38
N VAL A 136 -30.31 -10.05 9.89
CA VAL A 136 -29.68 -11.11 10.70
C VAL A 136 -28.34 -10.61 11.24
N LYS A 137 -28.13 -10.69 12.56
CA LYS A 137 -26.88 -10.30 13.21
C LYS A 137 -26.24 -11.47 13.93
N PHE A 138 -24.93 -11.61 13.78
CA PHE A 138 -24.15 -12.65 14.44
C PHE A 138 -23.39 -12.08 15.64
N HIS A 139 -23.11 -12.93 16.63
CA HIS A 139 -22.44 -12.52 17.85
C HIS A 139 -20.98 -12.15 17.58
N LYS A 140 -20.54 -11.01 18.14
CA LYS A 140 -19.21 -10.46 17.87
C LYS A 140 -18.48 -10.19 19.17
N LEU A 141 -17.34 -10.85 19.30
CA LEU A 141 -16.36 -10.60 20.36
C LEU A 141 -15.23 -9.70 19.82
N PRO A 142 -14.49 -8.99 20.69
CA PRO A 142 -13.23 -8.35 20.31
C PRO A 142 -12.24 -9.38 19.74
N ASP A 143 -11.30 -8.96 18.88
CA ASP A 143 -10.30 -9.87 18.32
C ASP A 143 -9.41 -10.46 19.42
N PHE A 144 -9.21 -11.79 19.40
CA PHE A 144 -8.42 -12.53 20.41
C PHE A 144 -7.36 -13.45 19.78
N TYR A 145 -6.76 -13.04 18.66
CA TYR A 145 -5.70 -13.80 17.98
C TYR A 145 -4.53 -14.14 18.91
N GLY A 146 -3.98 -15.35 18.76
CA GLY A 146 -2.90 -15.89 19.60
C GLY A 146 -3.35 -16.30 21.02
N THR A 147 -4.63 -16.20 21.34
CA THR A 147 -5.22 -16.77 22.56
C THR A 147 -5.40 -18.26 22.38
N GLN A 148 -5.03 -19.05 23.39
CA GLN A 148 -5.28 -20.50 23.35
C GLN A 148 -6.79 -20.74 23.45
N LEU A 149 -7.34 -21.41 22.45
CA LEU A 149 -8.72 -21.85 22.41
C LEU A 149 -8.77 -23.36 22.61
N LYS A 150 -9.64 -23.81 23.51
CA LYS A 150 -9.96 -25.21 23.71
C LYS A 150 -11.37 -25.47 23.19
N LEU A 151 -11.52 -26.45 22.33
CA LEU A 151 -12.76 -26.79 21.63
C LEU A 151 -13.17 -28.22 22.01
N LEU A 152 -14.46 -28.39 22.32
CA LEU A 152 -15.10 -29.67 22.51
C LEU A 152 -16.26 -29.81 21.52
N ILE A 153 -16.14 -30.68 20.52
CA ILE A 153 -17.17 -30.93 19.51
C ILE A 153 -18.12 -32.00 20.05
N LEU A 154 -19.43 -31.70 20.07
CA LEU A 154 -20.45 -32.53 20.72
C LEU A 154 -21.40 -33.22 19.73
N GLY A 155 -21.44 -32.76 18.48
CA GLY A 155 -22.22 -33.41 17.44
C GLY A 155 -22.11 -32.75 16.07
N TYR A 156 -22.60 -33.45 15.06
CA TYR A 156 -22.64 -33.04 13.66
C TYR A 156 -24.02 -32.49 13.29
N ILE A 157 -24.06 -31.39 12.54
CA ILE A 157 -25.30 -30.75 12.07
C ILE A 157 -25.63 -31.19 10.64
N ARG A 158 -24.69 -31.01 9.70
CA ARG A 158 -24.94 -31.23 8.26
C ARG A 158 -23.65 -31.26 7.44
N PRO A 159 -23.66 -31.81 6.21
CA PRO A 159 -22.54 -31.68 5.29
C PRO A 159 -22.42 -30.28 4.72
N GLU A 160 -21.29 -30.01 4.06
CA GLU A 160 -21.11 -28.80 3.25
C GLU A 160 -22.13 -28.78 2.10
N TYR A 161 -22.69 -27.60 1.83
CA TYR A 161 -23.61 -27.36 0.73
C TYR A 161 -23.01 -26.39 -0.27
N ASP A 162 -23.33 -26.59 -1.54
CA ASP A 162 -23.04 -25.63 -2.59
C ASP A 162 -24.12 -24.55 -2.62
N TYR A 163 -23.70 -23.29 -2.64
CA TYR A 163 -24.59 -22.13 -2.65
C TYR A 163 -24.48 -21.38 -3.98
N VAL A 164 -25.63 -21.05 -4.56
CA VAL A 164 -25.73 -20.22 -5.76
C VAL A 164 -25.92 -18.74 -5.45
N SER A 165 -26.18 -18.39 -4.18
CA SER A 165 -26.32 -17.02 -3.69
C SER A 165 -25.79 -16.85 -2.27
N LEU A 166 -25.38 -15.62 -1.94
CA LEU A 166 -24.83 -15.25 -0.65
C LEU A 166 -25.88 -15.32 0.47
N GLU A 167 -27.11 -14.93 0.15
CA GLU A 167 -28.23 -14.89 1.07
C GLU A 167 -28.62 -16.29 1.54
N ALA A 168 -28.54 -17.29 0.65
CA ALA A 168 -28.81 -18.69 1.00
C ALA A 168 -27.74 -19.27 1.95
N LEU A 169 -26.48 -18.83 1.81
CA LEU A 169 -25.40 -19.20 2.72
C LEU A 169 -25.61 -18.59 4.11
N ILE A 170 -25.89 -17.28 4.18
CA ILE A 170 -26.15 -16.58 5.45
C ILE A 170 -27.33 -17.20 6.19
N GLU A 171 -28.40 -17.52 5.47
CA GLU A 171 -29.59 -18.14 6.06
C GLU A 171 -29.30 -19.54 6.62
N ASP A 172 -28.49 -20.36 5.93
CA ASP A 172 -28.12 -21.67 6.47
C ASP A 172 -27.20 -21.57 7.69
N ILE A 173 -26.28 -20.60 7.75
CA ILE A 173 -25.43 -20.38 8.93
C ILE A 173 -26.26 -19.91 10.11
N ARG A 174 -27.27 -19.06 9.87
CA ARG A 174 -28.24 -18.65 10.89
C ARG A 174 -28.99 -19.86 11.45
N VAL A 175 -29.50 -20.74 10.58
CA VAL A 175 -30.16 -21.99 11.00
C VAL A 175 -29.19 -22.90 11.76
N ASP A 176 -27.92 -23.00 11.33
CA ASP A 176 -26.89 -23.78 12.04
C ASP A 176 -26.70 -23.28 13.49
N CYS A 177 -26.68 -21.97 13.70
CA CYS A 177 -26.62 -21.36 15.04
C CYS A 177 -27.85 -21.72 15.89
N GLU A 178 -29.05 -21.68 15.33
CA GLU A 178 -30.27 -22.06 16.05
C GLU A 178 -30.34 -23.56 16.38
N VAL A 179 -29.92 -24.41 15.45
CA VAL A 179 -29.84 -25.86 15.67
C VAL A 179 -28.81 -26.19 16.75
N ALA A 180 -27.63 -25.59 16.71
CA ALA A 180 -26.62 -25.75 17.74
C ALA A 180 -27.12 -25.29 19.11
N ARG A 181 -27.78 -24.12 19.17
CA ARG A 181 -28.35 -23.58 20.41
C ARG A 181 -29.36 -24.54 21.03
N LYS A 182 -30.34 -24.99 20.25
CA LYS A 182 -31.39 -25.92 20.72
C LYS A 182 -30.81 -27.28 21.11
N SER A 183 -29.81 -27.76 20.37
CA SER A 183 -29.15 -29.04 20.65
C SER A 183 -28.39 -29.00 21.99
N LEU A 184 -27.69 -27.89 22.26
CA LEU A 184 -26.92 -27.67 23.50
C LEU A 184 -27.80 -27.38 24.73
N GLN A 185 -29.03 -26.89 24.54
CA GLN A 185 -30.00 -26.68 25.63
C GLN A 185 -30.62 -27.97 26.17
N ARG A 186 -30.43 -29.11 25.49
CA ARG A 186 -30.97 -30.39 25.95
C ARG A 186 -30.24 -30.87 27.21
N PRO A 187 -30.92 -31.53 28.17
CA PRO A 187 -30.32 -31.90 29.46
C PRO A 187 -29.00 -32.67 29.36
N ALA A 188 -28.90 -33.60 28.41
CA ALA A 188 -27.69 -34.41 28.21
C ALA A 188 -26.49 -33.63 27.63
N TYR A 189 -26.70 -32.40 27.15
CA TYR A 189 -25.67 -31.52 26.58
C TYR A 189 -25.42 -30.27 27.42
N ALA A 190 -26.44 -29.78 28.15
CA ALA A 190 -26.35 -28.60 28.99
C ALA A 190 -25.25 -28.71 30.07
N CYS A 191 -24.99 -29.93 30.55
CA CYS A 191 -23.93 -30.23 31.52
C CYS A 191 -22.49 -29.98 31.00
N TYR A 192 -22.31 -29.73 29.70
CA TYR A 192 -21.04 -29.29 29.11
C TYR A 192 -20.87 -27.75 29.14
N ILE A 193 -21.94 -26.97 29.38
CA ILE A 193 -21.96 -25.49 29.41
C ILE A 193 -22.16 -24.95 30.83
N ASP A 194 -23.14 -25.45 31.56
CA ASP A 194 -23.44 -24.98 32.92
C ASP A 194 -22.62 -25.76 33.93
N GLY A 195 -21.77 -25.07 34.69
CA GLY A 195 -20.88 -25.61 35.73
C GLY A 195 -21.57 -26.31 36.91
N ASP A 196 -22.87 -26.59 36.84
CA ASP A 196 -23.65 -26.98 38.00
C ASP A 196 -23.29 -28.40 38.45
N GLU A 197 -22.64 -28.48 39.61
CA GLU A 197 -21.90 -29.65 40.10
C GLU A 197 -22.81 -30.85 40.44
N LYS A 198 -24.14 -30.70 40.41
CA LYS A 198 -25.08 -31.68 40.98
C LYS A 198 -25.72 -32.67 40.00
N GLU A 199 -25.68 -32.44 38.69
CA GLU A 199 -26.31 -33.32 37.68
C GLU A 199 -25.34 -33.93 36.65
N CYS A 200 -24.06 -33.57 36.71
CA CYS A 200 -23.05 -33.95 35.73
C CYS A 200 -22.28 -35.22 36.16
N SER A 201 -22.27 -36.28 35.33
CA SER A 201 -21.57 -37.54 35.64
C SER A 201 -20.04 -37.34 35.70
N ASP A 202 -19.33 -38.16 36.48
CA ASP A 202 -17.86 -38.04 36.64
C ASP A 202 -17.10 -38.12 35.30
N VAL A 203 -17.67 -38.79 34.30
CA VAL A 203 -17.13 -38.87 32.93
C VAL A 203 -17.18 -37.52 32.22
N VAL A 204 -18.28 -36.78 32.38
CA VAL A 204 -18.45 -35.44 31.79
C VAL A 204 -17.58 -34.42 32.51
N ARG A 205 -17.38 -34.58 33.83
CA ARG A 205 -16.42 -33.77 34.61
C ARG A 205 -14.98 -33.97 34.13
N GLU A 206 -14.55 -35.20 33.85
CA GLU A 206 -13.23 -35.49 33.28
C GLU A 206 -13.07 -34.86 31.88
N GLN A 207 -14.14 -34.83 31.09
CA GLN A 207 -14.18 -34.19 29.77
C GLN A 207 -14.10 -32.65 29.84
N ARG A 208 -14.68 -32.02 30.86
CA ARG A 208 -14.60 -30.58 31.15
C ARG A 208 -13.30 -30.12 31.80
N ARG A 209 -12.67 -30.96 32.61
CA ARG A 209 -11.40 -30.62 33.28
C ARG A 209 -10.29 -30.25 32.28
N CYS A 210 -10.36 -30.78 31.06
CA CYS A 210 -9.46 -30.40 29.97
C CYS A 210 -9.72 -29.00 29.40
N THR A 211 -10.94 -28.45 29.47
CA THR A 211 -11.27 -27.06 29.08
C THR A 211 -10.86 -26.04 30.15
N GLU A 212 -10.79 -26.44 31.42
CA GLU A 212 -10.29 -25.61 32.52
C GLU A 212 -8.75 -25.62 32.60
N THR A 213 -8.13 -24.52 33.04
CA THR A 213 -6.66 -24.37 33.04
C THR A 213 -6.04 -25.03 34.28
N GLN A 214 -5.47 -26.23 34.13
CA GLN A 214 -4.71 -26.88 35.20
C GLN A 214 -3.33 -26.22 35.37
N LYS A 215 -3.04 -25.72 36.58
CA LYS A 215 -1.71 -25.24 37.02
C LYS A 215 -0.76 -26.44 37.17
N GLU A 216 0.02 -26.80 36.14
CA GLU A 216 1.18 -27.69 36.32
C GLU A 216 2.46 -27.20 35.61
N SER A 217 3.49 -27.08 36.45
CA SER A 217 4.95 -27.07 36.21
C SER A 217 5.59 -26.14 35.17
N VAL A 218 5.48 -24.83 35.37
CA VAL A 218 6.54 -23.88 34.95
C VAL A 218 7.62 -23.81 36.05
N ALA A 219 8.40 -24.89 36.21
CA ALA A 219 9.43 -24.96 37.24
C ALA A 219 10.85 -25.31 36.73
N MET A 220 11.06 -25.58 35.44
CA MET A 220 12.38 -26.00 34.96
C MET A 220 12.93 -25.29 33.70
N ASP A 221 12.27 -24.26 33.17
CA ASP A 221 12.86 -23.44 32.08
C ASP A 221 13.11 -21.97 32.42
N ARG A 222 12.52 -21.47 33.51
CA ARG A 222 12.78 -20.09 33.98
C ARG A 222 14.08 -19.92 34.77
N LEU A 223 14.78 -21.02 35.08
CA LEU A 223 16.02 -21.01 35.86
C LEU A 223 17.31 -20.88 35.00
N ARG A 224 17.23 -21.01 33.67
CA ARG A 224 18.42 -20.87 32.80
C ARG A 224 18.69 -19.47 32.25
N GLN A 225 17.70 -18.57 32.24
CA GLN A 225 17.88 -17.21 31.71
C GLN A 225 18.01 -16.12 32.78
N HIS A 226 17.87 -16.45 34.07
CA HIS A 226 17.88 -15.47 35.17
C HIS A 226 19.24 -15.23 35.86
N LEU A 227 20.37 -15.69 35.26
CA LEU A 227 21.70 -15.54 35.87
C LEU A 227 22.72 -14.67 35.10
N SER A 228 22.32 -13.90 34.09
CA SER A 228 23.26 -12.99 33.43
C SER A 228 22.63 -11.69 32.96
N ARG A 229 22.12 -10.88 33.90
CA ARG A 229 22.17 -9.39 33.84
C ARG A 229 21.53 -8.77 35.07
N ARG A 230 22.16 -8.96 36.22
CA ARG A 230 22.02 -8.06 37.37
C ARG A 230 23.33 -7.29 37.54
N ARG A 231 23.33 -6.04 37.08
CA ARG A 231 24.20 -4.89 37.42
C ARG A 231 23.82 -3.85 36.36
N ARG A 232 23.40 -2.64 36.61
CA ARG A 232 23.30 -1.67 37.73
C ARG A 232 22.30 -0.63 37.17
N SER A 233 21.55 0.22 37.86
CA SER A 233 21.53 0.85 39.19
C SER A 233 20.30 1.78 39.09
N SER A 234 19.23 1.56 39.88
CA SER A 234 18.95 2.16 41.18
C SER A 234 18.50 3.64 41.17
N SER A 235 17.29 3.83 41.72
CA SER A 235 16.75 5.01 42.46
C SER A 235 16.43 6.28 41.64
N SER A 236 15.38 7.05 41.88
CA SER A 236 14.46 7.13 43.03
C SER A 236 13.14 7.80 42.58
N SER A 237 12.10 7.53 43.36
CA SER A 237 10.75 8.05 43.30
C SER A 237 10.63 9.47 43.85
N ALA A 238 9.89 10.34 43.16
CA ALA A 238 9.17 11.47 43.77
C ALA A 238 8.03 11.94 42.86
N THR A 239 6.81 11.85 43.37
CA THR A 239 5.57 12.33 42.73
C THR A 239 5.42 13.84 42.96
N ARG A 240 5.09 14.61 41.92
CA ARG A 240 4.44 15.93 42.08
C ARG A 240 3.51 16.26 40.90
N LEU A 241 2.41 16.92 41.24
CA LEU A 241 1.24 17.23 40.42
C LEU A 241 1.46 18.33 39.35
N GLN A 242 0.82 18.10 38.18
CA GLN A 242 0.21 19.02 37.19
C GLN A 242 1.00 20.15 36.49
N SER A 243 1.01 20.12 35.14
CA SER A 243 0.46 21.14 34.21
C SER A 243 0.67 20.72 32.73
N PRO A 244 -0.12 21.21 31.74
CA PRO A 244 -0.15 20.64 30.38
C PRO A 244 0.70 21.45 29.40
N HIS A 245 1.79 20.89 28.85
CA HIS A 245 2.48 21.45 27.67
C HIS A 245 3.29 20.41 26.86
N SER A 246 3.14 20.55 25.53
CA SER A 246 4.07 20.17 24.44
C SER A 246 4.12 18.69 23.97
N PRO A 247 3.90 18.42 22.65
CA PRO A 247 4.04 17.08 22.10
C PRO A 247 5.53 16.75 21.95
N SER A 248 6.01 15.74 22.70
CA SER A 248 7.35 15.19 22.50
C SER A 248 7.35 14.24 21.30
N THR A 249 8.23 14.53 20.35
CA THR A 249 8.67 13.64 19.28
C THR A 249 9.38 12.42 19.88
N ASP A 250 8.67 11.30 19.98
CA ASP A 250 9.25 10.00 20.30
C ASP A 250 8.78 8.98 19.26
N TRP A 251 9.44 8.97 18.11
CA TRP A 251 9.19 8.02 17.02
C TRP A 251 9.83 6.66 17.30
N ARG A 252 9.46 6.02 18.41
CA ARG A 252 9.66 4.57 18.56
C ARG A 252 8.45 3.86 17.97
N GLN A 253 8.41 3.83 16.64
CA GLN A 253 7.50 2.99 15.89
C GLN A 253 7.83 1.53 16.23
N ASP A 254 6.87 0.79 16.79
CA ASP A 254 7.03 -0.64 17.12
C ASP A 254 7.34 -1.39 15.81
N GLU A 255 8.57 -1.87 15.62
CA GLU A 255 9.05 -2.54 14.38
C GLU A 255 8.26 -3.82 14.02
N ARG A 256 7.28 -4.21 14.85
CA ARG A 256 6.60 -5.51 14.78
C ARG A 256 5.35 -5.57 13.90
N ASP A 257 4.92 -4.46 13.29
CA ASP A 257 3.68 -4.39 12.47
C ASP A 257 3.89 -3.94 11.00
N VAL A 258 5.13 -3.91 10.48
CA VAL A 258 5.36 -3.52 9.07
C VAL A 258 5.14 -4.72 8.14
N ILE A 259 3.98 -4.75 7.47
CA ILE A 259 3.70 -5.73 6.40
C ILE A 259 4.75 -5.55 5.28
N PRO A 260 5.47 -6.61 4.88
CA PRO A 260 6.44 -6.53 3.79
C PRO A 260 5.74 -6.25 2.45
N ARG A 261 6.37 -5.41 1.63
CA ARG A 261 5.86 -5.00 0.31
C ARG A 261 6.69 -5.67 -0.77
N ARG A 262 6.41 -6.96 -1.01
CA ARG A 262 7.21 -7.78 -1.91
C ARG A 262 7.01 -7.37 -3.37
N LEU A 263 8.10 -7.04 -4.05
CA LEU A 263 8.12 -6.64 -5.45
C LEU A 263 9.01 -7.60 -6.23
N PHE A 264 8.41 -8.35 -7.16
CA PHE A 264 9.17 -9.20 -8.06
C PHE A 264 9.50 -8.43 -9.34
N VAL A 265 10.78 -8.38 -9.68
CA VAL A 265 11.25 -7.83 -10.95
C VAL A 265 11.64 -8.99 -11.84
N THR A 266 11.17 -9.04 -13.09
CA THR A 266 11.51 -10.11 -14.02
C THR A 266 11.83 -9.59 -15.43
N SER A 267 12.87 -10.14 -16.04
CA SER A 267 13.29 -9.85 -17.41
C SER A 267 13.87 -11.11 -18.06
N ASP A 268 14.15 -11.03 -19.36
CA ASP A 268 14.74 -12.08 -20.18
C ASP A 268 16.27 -12.16 -20.07
N THR A 269 16.85 -11.49 -19.08
CA THR A 269 18.29 -11.46 -18.82
C THR A 269 18.64 -12.26 -17.57
N HIS A 270 19.89 -12.74 -17.44
CA HIS A 270 20.32 -13.41 -16.21
C HIS A 270 20.64 -12.43 -15.08
N ASP A 271 21.11 -11.24 -15.44
CA ASP A 271 21.37 -10.12 -14.54
C ASP A 271 20.42 -8.96 -14.89
N PHE A 272 20.18 -8.07 -13.93
CA PHE A 272 19.32 -6.91 -14.10
C PHE A 272 19.98 -5.65 -13.55
N ASP A 273 19.51 -4.49 -14.01
CA ASP A 273 20.04 -3.18 -13.61
C ASP A 273 19.94 -2.99 -12.08
N PRO A 274 21.08 -2.98 -11.36
CA PRO A 274 21.08 -2.84 -9.91
C PRO A 274 20.59 -1.45 -9.45
N SER A 275 20.69 -0.43 -10.31
CA SER A 275 20.23 0.93 -9.98
C SER A 275 18.70 0.97 -9.83
N ILE A 276 17.98 0.24 -10.67
CA ILE A 276 16.52 0.12 -10.61
C ILE A 276 16.10 -0.62 -9.34
N ILE A 277 16.79 -1.72 -9.02
CA ILE A 277 16.54 -2.51 -7.79
C ILE A 277 16.74 -1.64 -6.55
N ALA A 278 17.88 -0.94 -6.44
CA ALA A 278 18.17 -0.04 -5.34
C ALA A 278 17.13 1.08 -5.22
N ARG A 279 16.65 1.60 -6.36
CA ARG A 279 15.64 2.65 -6.38
C ARG A 279 14.28 2.18 -5.84
N PHE A 280 13.85 0.96 -6.17
CA PHE A 280 12.64 0.38 -5.58
C PHE A 280 12.82 0.09 -4.09
N GLN A 281 13.97 -0.45 -3.68
CA GLN A 281 14.27 -0.68 -2.27
C GLN A 281 14.25 0.64 -1.46
N GLY A 282 14.76 1.73 -2.04
CA GLY A 282 14.70 3.08 -1.48
C GLY A 282 13.27 3.59 -1.22
N GLU A 283 12.31 3.17 -2.03
CA GLU A 283 10.88 3.51 -1.85
C GLU A 283 10.16 2.60 -0.83
N GLY A 284 10.89 1.66 -0.22
CA GLY A 284 10.38 0.78 0.84
C GLY A 284 9.80 -0.55 0.34
N PHE A 285 10.10 -0.94 -0.90
CA PHE A 285 9.77 -2.27 -1.43
C PHE A 285 10.83 -3.31 -1.04
N GLU A 286 10.39 -4.54 -0.80
CA GLU A 286 11.28 -5.70 -0.69
C GLU A 286 11.40 -6.34 -2.07
N VAL A 287 12.52 -6.08 -2.74
CA VAL A 287 12.66 -6.39 -4.16
C VAL A 287 13.44 -7.67 -4.35
N GLU A 288 12.87 -8.62 -5.10
CA GLU A 288 13.54 -9.83 -5.56
C GLU A 288 13.55 -9.86 -7.09
N TYR A 289 14.72 -10.11 -7.67
CA TYR A 289 14.86 -10.27 -9.10
C TYR A 289 14.72 -11.74 -9.50
N LEU A 290 13.82 -12.02 -10.44
CA LEU A 290 13.49 -13.34 -10.96
C LEU A 290 13.87 -13.41 -12.45
N PRO A 291 15.10 -13.88 -12.78
CA PRO A 291 15.53 -14.00 -14.17
C PRO A 291 14.69 -15.06 -14.89
N PHE A 292 14.15 -14.69 -16.05
CA PHE A 292 13.39 -15.60 -16.90
C PHE A 292 13.83 -15.43 -18.36
N PRO A 293 15.00 -15.97 -18.75
CA PRO A 293 15.52 -15.82 -20.11
C PRO A 293 14.57 -16.39 -21.18
N GLY A 294 13.67 -17.30 -20.79
CA GLY A 294 12.89 -18.08 -21.73
C GLY A 294 13.79 -19.00 -22.55
N GLY A 295 13.25 -20.08 -23.06
CA GLY A 295 14.07 -21.06 -23.77
C GLY A 295 13.30 -22.03 -24.63
N HIS A 296 11.96 -22.03 -24.52
CA HIS A 296 11.14 -22.89 -25.35
C HIS A 296 10.67 -22.14 -26.60
N ALA A 297 10.63 -22.87 -27.72
CA ALA A 297 9.97 -22.42 -28.94
C ALA A 297 8.44 -22.29 -28.75
N ASP A 298 7.90 -22.98 -27.73
CA ASP A 298 6.49 -22.94 -27.36
C ASP A 298 6.23 -21.84 -26.33
N VAL A 299 5.59 -20.76 -26.78
CA VAL A 299 5.21 -19.59 -25.98
C VAL A 299 4.30 -19.98 -24.82
N GLU A 300 3.41 -20.95 -25.01
CA GLU A 300 2.45 -21.37 -23.99
C GLU A 300 3.13 -22.16 -22.86
N ARG A 301 4.24 -22.84 -23.17
CA ARG A 301 5.07 -23.51 -22.16
C ARG A 301 5.83 -22.49 -21.32
N ASP A 302 6.57 -21.58 -21.96
CA ASP A 302 7.28 -20.49 -21.27
C ASP A 302 6.33 -19.67 -20.40
N ARG A 303 5.12 -19.41 -20.89
CA ARG A 303 4.07 -18.74 -20.12
C ARG A 303 3.70 -19.50 -18.84
N LYS A 304 3.46 -20.81 -18.94
CA LYS A 304 3.14 -21.65 -17.78
C LYS A 304 4.31 -21.73 -16.80
N ASP A 305 5.53 -21.82 -17.30
CA ASP A 305 6.73 -21.89 -16.47
C ASP A 305 6.94 -20.59 -15.69
N LEU A 306 6.75 -19.43 -16.31
CA LEU A 306 6.80 -18.12 -15.64
C LEU A 306 5.69 -17.97 -14.58
N VAL A 307 4.47 -18.40 -14.90
CA VAL A 307 3.34 -18.36 -13.95
C VAL A 307 3.58 -19.31 -12.77
N ASN A 308 4.14 -20.50 -13.01
CA ASN A 308 4.52 -21.45 -11.95
C ASN A 308 5.60 -20.85 -11.04
N LEU A 309 6.62 -20.20 -11.61
CA LEU A 309 7.66 -19.51 -10.85
C LEU A 309 7.08 -18.44 -9.91
N LEU A 310 6.11 -17.66 -10.38
CA LEU A 310 5.44 -16.67 -9.54
C LEU A 310 4.52 -17.31 -8.49
N HIS A 311 3.85 -18.41 -8.82
CA HIS A 311 3.04 -19.17 -7.87
C HIS A 311 3.87 -19.72 -6.70
N GLU A 312 5.07 -20.24 -6.97
CA GLU A 312 5.98 -20.71 -5.91
C GLU A 312 6.29 -19.58 -4.90
N ARG A 313 6.46 -18.35 -5.38
CA ARG A 313 6.70 -17.19 -4.49
C ARG A 313 5.43 -16.65 -3.84
N GLU A 314 4.28 -16.83 -4.47
CA GLU A 314 2.97 -16.51 -3.92
C GLU A 314 2.57 -17.44 -2.77
N ASP A 315 2.98 -18.72 -2.85
CA ASP A 315 2.79 -19.73 -1.82
C ASP A 315 3.60 -19.42 -0.53
N ASP A 316 4.73 -18.74 -0.67
CA ASP A 316 5.58 -18.27 0.45
C ASP A 316 5.03 -17.03 1.17
N LEU A 317 3.92 -16.44 0.71
CA LEU A 317 3.32 -15.24 1.31
C LEU A 317 2.44 -15.59 2.52
N GLU A 318 2.57 -14.81 3.59
CA GLU A 318 1.71 -14.94 4.76
C GLU A 318 0.25 -14.48 4.46
N PRO A 319 -0.75 -14.95 5.22
CA PRO A 319 -2.14 -14.52 5.02
C PRO A 319 -2.33 -12.99 5.14
N GLY A 320 -2.75 -12.36 4.05
CA GLY A 320 -2.95 -10.91 3.96
C GLY A 320 -1.77 -10.16 3.33
N GLU A 321 -0.63 -10.83 3.11
CA GLU A 321 0.43 -10.31 2.26
C GLU A 321 -0.01 -10.29 0.80
N ARG A 322 0.51 -9.29 0.09
CA ARG A 322 0.30 -9.08 -1.34
C ARG A 322 1.65 -8.81 -1.98
N TYR A 323 1.72 -9.01 -3.28
CA TYR A 323 2.93 -8.73 -4.04
C TYR A 323 2.60 -7.98 -5.33
N ALA A 324 3.60 -7.33 -5.91
CA ALA A 324 3.48 -6.73 -7.22
C ALA A 324 4.59 -7.24 -8.13
N VAL A 325 4.37 -7.13 -9.44
CA VAL A 325 5.34 -7.57 -10.46
C VAL A 325 5.68 -6.42 -11.39
N VAL A 326 6.98 -6.22 -11.62
CA VAL A 326 7.50 -5.35 -12.68
C VAL A 326 8.20 -6.25 -13.69
N ALA A 327 7.65 -6.35 -14.88
CA ALA A 327 8.16 -7.23 -15.92
C ALA A 327 8.70 -6.42 -17.11
N PHE A 328 9.77 -6.93 -17.71
CA PHE A 328 10.46 -6.34 -18.86
C PHE A 328 10.46 -7.32 -20.03
N HIS A 329 10.49 -6.82 -21.27
CA HIS A 329 10.66 -7.60 -22.51
C HIS A 329 9.72 -8.82 -22.64
N ARG A 330 10.26 -10.04 -22.80
CA ARG A 330 9.49 -11.27 -23.02
C ARG A 330 8.61 -11.66 -21.82
N PRO A 331 9.10 -11.68 -20.57
CA PRO A 331 8.24 -11.86 -19.38
C PRO A 331 7.05 -10.90 -19.32
N ALA A 332 7.26 -9.63 -19.69
CA ALA A 332 6.17 -8.66 -19.76
C ALA A 332 5.04 -9.10 -20.71
N PHE A 333 5.39 -9.62 -21.89
CA PHE A 333 4.42 -10.15 -22.83
C PHE A 333 3.70 -11.39 -22.29
N LEU A 334 4.43 -12.37 -21.74
CA LEU A 334 3.86 -13.63 -21.25
C LEU A 334 2.85 -13.42 -20.10
N LEU A 335 3.13 -12.48 -19.19
CA LEU A 335 2.21 -12.13 -18.11
C LEU A 335 0.94 -11.46 -18.65
N LEU A 336 1.06 -10.54 -19.60
CA LEU A 336 -0.11 -9.90 -20.22
C LEU A 336 -1.00 -10.93 -20.90
N VAL A 337 -0.43 -11.86 -21.67
CA VAL A 337 -1.18 -12.97 -22.28
C VAL A 337 -1.91 -13.81 -21.22
N SER A 338 -1.26 -14.10 -20.10
CA SER A 338 -1.86 -14.89 -19.00
C SER A 338 -3.07 -14.21 -18.38
N HIS A 339 -3.03 -12.90 -18.17
CA HIS A 339 -4.13 -12.12 -17.63
C HIS A 339 -5.26 -11.86 -18.64
N HIS A 340 -4.99 -12.07 -19.94
CA HIS A 340 -5.92 -11.80 -21.03
C HIS A 340 -6.69 -13.04 -21.53
N GLN A 341 -6.51 -14.22 -20.91
CA GLN A 341 -7.24 -15.43 -21.32
C GLN A 341 -8.75 -15.34 -21.02
N SER A 342 -9.57 -15.21 -22.07
CA SER A 342 -11.03 -15.14 -22.00
C SER A 342 -11.70 -16.34 -21.30
N THR A 343 -11.00 -17.49 -21.22
CA THR A 343 -11.53 -18.78 -20.74
C THR A 343 -11.58 -18.93 -19.22
N THR A 344 -10.86 -18.11 -18.44
CA THR A 344 -10.67 -18.37 -16.99
C THR A 344 -11.23 -17.26 -16.11
N ALA A 345 -12.45 -17.40 -15.56
CA ALA A 345 -13.15 -16.35 -14.78
C ALA A 345 -12.38 -15.76 -13.56
N THR A 346 -11.28 -16.38 -13.14
CA THR A 346 -10.48 -16.00 -11.96
C THR A 346 -9.11 -15.40 -12.35
N ASN A 347 -8.62 -14.45 -11.55
CA ASN A 347 -7.25 -13.93 -11.68
C ASN A 347 -6.25 -15.09 -11.56
N PRO A 348 -5.32 -15.29 -12.52
CA PRO A 348 -4.31 -16.36 -12.44
C PRO A 348 -3.39 -16.19 -11.22
N LEU A 349 -3.20 -14.96 -10.73
CA LEU A 349 -2.32 -14.62 -9.62
C LEU A 349 -3.10 -13.81 -8.56
N PRO A 350 -3.88 -14.48 -7.68
CA PRO A 350 -4.90 -13.82 -6.86
C PRO A 350 -4.34 -12.88 -5.78
N ARG A 351 -3.12 -13.09 -5.28
CA ARG A 351 -2.47 -12.19 -4.31
C ARG A 351 -1.68 -11.05 -4.95
N MET A 352 -1.60 -11.00 -6.28
CA MET A 352 -0.96 -9.89 -6.97
C MET A 352 -1.81 -8.62 -6.88
N CYS A 353 -1.20 -7.51 -6.48
CA CYS A 353 -1.89 -6.23 -6.28
C CYS A 353 -1.57 -5.16 -7.31
N ALA A 354 -0.52 -5.34 -8.11
CA ALA A 354 -0.20 -4.49 -9.27
C ALA A 354 0.71 -5.23 -10.25
N LEU A 355 0.54 -4.96 -11.54
CA LEU A 355 1.41 -5.43 -12.61
C LEU A 355 1.87 -4.23 -13.46
N VAL A 356 3.18 -4.02 -13.55
CA VAL A 356 3.78 -3.01 -14.44
C VAL A 356 4.62 -3.74 -15.48
N THR A 357 4.42 -3.41 -16.75
CA THR A 357 5.15 -4.01 -17.86
C THR A 357 5.87 -2.97 -18.68
N TYR A 358 7.09 -3.30 -19.10
CA TYR A 358 7.95 -2.49 -19.93
C TYR A 358 8.24 -3.21 -21.23
N TYR A 359 7.93 -2.55 -22.35
CA TYR A 359 8.18 -2.99 -23.73
C TYR A 359 7.88 -4.48 -23.95
N PRO A 360 6.62 -4.93 -23.71
CA PRO A 360 6.21 -6.30 -24.00
C PRO A 360 6.47 -6.60 -25.49
N ARG A 361 7.24 -7.65 -25.76
CA ARG A 361 7.59 -8.05 -27.13
C ARG A 361 7.00 -9.42 -27.44
N GLU A 362 6.21 -9.49 -28.51
CA GLU A 362 5.79 -10.76 -29.10
C GLU A 362 7.02 -11.52 -29.63
N PRO A 363 7.06 -12.85 -29.52
CA PRO A 363 8.05 -13.63 -30.27
C PRO A 363 7.78 -13.40 -31.75
N LEU A 364 8.73 -12.73 -32.42
CA LEU A 364 8.67 -12.49 -33.85
C LEU A 364 8.57 -13.83 -34.59
N ASP A 365 7.51 -14.04 -35.37
CA ASP A 365 7.59 -14.93 -36.53
C ASP A 365 8.66 -14.33 -37.46
N GLU A 366 9.69 -15.09 -37.81
CA GLU A 366 10.81 -14.70 -38.69
C GLU A 366 10.38 -14.33 -40.15
N THR A 367 9.11 -14.01 -40.40
CA THR A 367 8.58 -13.73 -41.74
C THR A 367 8.25 -12.26 -42.01
N CYS A 368 8.31 -11.36 -41.02
CA CYS A 368 7.90 -9.96 -41.19
C CYS A 368 9.05 -8.93 -41.22
N GLU A 369 10.22 -9.27 -41.76
CA GLU A 369 11.24 -8.26 -42.15
C GLU A 369 11.00 -7.68 -43.56
N LYS A 370 9.82 -7.88 -44.15
CA LYS A 370 9.52 -7.42 -45.52
C LYS A 370 8.23 -6.61 -45.62
N GLU A 371 8.04 -5.59 -44.80
CA GLU A 371 7.23 -4.44 -45.23
C GLU A 371 8.02 -3.14 -45.03
N THR A 372 8.62 -2.72 -46.13
CA THR A 372 9.25 -1.42 -46.31
C THR A 372 8.25 -0.28 -46.08
N ASN A 373 8.66 0.67 -45.23
CA ASN A 373 8.09 1.98 -44.95
C ASN A 373 6.77 2.02 -44.15
N PRO A 374 6.80 2.36 -42.84
CA PRO A 374 5.60 2.84 -42.18
C PRO A 374 5.18 4.18 -42.80
N PRO A 375 3.87 4.45 -42.99
CA PRO A 375 3.42 5.71 -43.53
C PRO A 375 3.84 6.83 -42.57
N ALA A 376 4.52 7.85 -43.10
CA ALA A 376 4.85 9.06 -42.39
C ALA A 376 3.55 9.76 -41.94
N CYS A 377 3.09 9.47 -40.72
CA CYS A 377 2.02 10.21 -40.09
C CYS A 377 2.60 11.54 -39.62
N LEU A 378 2.29 12.60 -40.36
CA LEU A 378 2.59 14.00 -40.07
C LEU A 378 1.76 14.52 -38.88
N LEU A 379 1.90 13.91 -37.71
CA LEU A 379 1.46 14.48 -36.44
C LEU A 379 2.70 15.05 -35.73
N PRO A 380 2.63 16.27 -35.15
CA PRO A 380 3.79 16.85 -34.48
C PRO A 380 4.27 15.89 -33.36
N PRO A 381 5.58 15.60 -33.29
CA PRO A 381 6.16 14.79 -32.22
C PRO A 381 6.16 15.64 -30.94
N SER A 382 5.03 15.65 -30.24
CA SER A 382 4.84 16.23 -28.90
C SER A 382 3.36 16.29 -28.56
N THR A 383 2.75 15.13 -28.35
CA THR A 383 1.72 15.00 -27.31
C THR A 383 1.85 13.58 -26.78
N THR A 384 2.23 13.43 -25.51
CA THR A 384 1.93 12.22 -24.75
C THR A 384 0.41 12.07 -24.75
N SER A 385 -0.14 11.41 -25.77
CA SER A 385 -1.54 11.02 -25.87
C SER A 385 -1.83 10.05 -24.73
N THR A 386 -2.10 10.64 -23.57
CA THR A 386 -2.40 9.94 -22.33
C THR A 386 -3.89 9.65 -22.36
N SER A 387 -4.30 8.60 -23.08
CA SER A 387 -5.66 8.08 -22.98
C SER A 387 -5.77 7.18 -21.75
N THR A 388 -5.87 7.79 -20.57
CA THR A 388 -6.85 7.42 -19.54
C THR A 388 -6.72 8.35 -18.34
N SER A 389 -7.84 8.96 -17.95
CA SER A 389 -8.01 9.62 -16.67
C SER A 389 -7.54 8.71 -15.53
N SER A 390 -6.62 9.19 -14.69
CA SER A 390 -6.16 8.53 -13.45
C SER A 390 -7.19 8.64 -12.32
N CYS A 391 -8.48 8.66 -12.65
CA CYS A 391 -9.54 8.44 -11.66
C CYS A 391 -9.54 6.95 -11.28
N TYR A 392 -8.66 6.59 -10.34
CA TYR A 392 -8.78 5.38 -9.55
C TYR A 392 -9.98 5.56 -8.62
N ALA A 393 -11.18 5.35 -9.14
CA ALA A 393 -12.28 4.93 -8.27
C ALA A 393 -11.81 3.63 -7.59
N SER A 394 -12.03 3.51 -6.29
CA SER A 394 -11.74 2.31 -5.50
C SER A 394 -12.45 1.09 -6.11
N LEU A 395 -11.78 0.41 -7.03
CA LEU A 395 -12.30 -0.77 -7.70
C LEU A 395 -11.49 -1.98 -7.25
N SER A 396 -12.18 -3.09 -7.04
CA SER A 396 -11.68 -4.41 -6.65
C SER A 396 -10.86 -5.11 -7.75
N LEU A 397 -10.34 -4.38 -8.73
CA LEU A 397 -9.68 -4.92 -9.92
C LEU A 397 -8.17 -4.68 -9.87
N LEU A 398 -7.40 -5.68 -10.29
CA LEU A 398 -5.95 -5.58 -10.43
C LEU A 398 -5.58 -4.44 -11.42
N PRO A 399 -4.78 -3.44 -11.00
CA PRO A 399 -4.22 -2.45 -11.92
C PRO A 399 -3.10 -3.09 -12.75
N ILE A 400 -3.21 -2.97 -14.07
CA ILE A 400 -2.18 -3.37 -15.03
C ILE A 400 -1.71 -2.11 -15.75
N GLN A 401 -0.41 -1.88 -15.80
CA GLN A 401 0.20 -0.73 -16.45
C GLN A 401 1.22 -1.20 -17.48
N ILE A 402 1.21 -0.57 -18.66
CA ILE A 402 2.00 -0.99 -19.81
C ILE A 402 2.75 0.22 -20.39
N HIS A 403 4.08 0.12 -20.46
CA HIS A 403 4.97 1.10 -21.06
C HIS A 403 5.48 0.61 -22.42
N LEU A 404 5.11 1.31 -23.49
CA LEU A 404 5.44 0.94 -24.86
C LEU A 404 6.52 1.88 -25.42
N ALA A 405 7.63 1.30 -25.85
CA ALA A 405 8.72 2.04 -26.48
C ALA A 405 8.46 2.18 -27.98
N GLY A 406 8.51 3.42 -28.48
CA GLY A 406 8.29 3.75 -29.89
C GLY A 406 6.83 3.58 -30.33
N HIS A 407 6.65 3.44 -31.64
CA HIS A 407 5.35 3.12 -32.24
C HIS A 407 5.20 1.60 -32.33
N GLN A 408 4.81 0.95 -31.24
CA GLN A 408 4.37 -0.46 -31.29
C GLN A 408 2.94 -0.52 -31.83
N ASN A 409 2.67 -1.48 -32.72
CA ASN A 409 1.36 -1.62 -33.35
C ASN A 409 0.28 -1.81 -32.27
N PRO A 410 -0.74 -0.92 -32.19
CA PRO A 410 -1.80 -1.02 -31.20
C PRO A 410 -2.71 -2.24 -31.40
N SER A 411 -2.56 -3.03 -32.47
CA SER A 411 -3.43 -4.16 -32.80
C SER A 411 -3.57 -5.22 -31.70
N PHE A 412 -2.56 -5.43 -30.85
CA PHE A 412 -2.69 -6.32 -29.68
C PHE A 412 -3.62 -5.75 -28.58
N TRP A 413 -3.90 -4.44 -28.63
CA TRP A 413 -4.54 -3.67 -27.57
C TRP A 413 -5.87 -3.02 -27.98
N ASP A 414 -6.15 -2.86 -29.28
CA ASP A 414 -7.40 -2.28 -29.77
C ASP A 414 -8.63 -3.14 -29.42
N ASP A 415 -8.48 -4.47 -29.38
CA ASP A 415 -9.51 -5.39 -28.89
C ASP A 415 -9.85 -5.18 -27.40
N TYR A 416 -8.94 -4.60 -26.62
CA TYR A 416 -9.10 -4.37 -25.17
C TYR A 416 -10.04 -3.18 -24.87
N SER A 417 -10.00 -2.15 -25.70
CA SER A 417 -10.79 -0.92 -25.52
C SER A 417 -12.24 -1.08 -25.96
N ALA A 418 -12.52 -2.11 -26.78
CA ALA A 418 -13.83 -2.30 -27.41
C ALA A 418 -14.90 -2.82 -26.46
N HIS A 419 -14.56 -3.48 -25.32
CA HIS A 419 -15.53 -4.20 -24.48
C HIS A 419 -15.42 -3.86 -22.96
N PRO A 420 -15.78 -2.64 -22.54
CA PRO A 420 -15.62 -2.16 -21.16
C PRO A 420 -16.45 -2.89 -20.09
N SER A 421 -17.44 -3.70 -20.47
CA SER A 421 -18.34 -4.41 -19.53
C SER A 421 -17.89 -5.83 -19.17
N ARG A 422 -16.75 -6.31 -19.70
CA ARG A 422 -16.23 -7.68 -19.48
C ARG A 422 -14.79 -7.73 -18.95
N THR A 423 -14.17 -6.59 -18.67
CA THR A 423 -12.74 -6.54 -18.34
C THR A 423 -12.51 -6.87 -16.86
N ARG A 424 -11.81 -7.99 -16.61
CA ARG A 424 -11.40 -8.44 -15.25
C ARG A 424 -10.36 -7.51 -14.61
N HIS A 425 -9.73 -6.67 -15.42
CA HIS A 425 -8.59 -5.83 -15.06
C HIS A 425 -8.73 -4.45 -15.71
N ARG A 426 -8.06 -3.44 -15.17
CA ARG A 426 -7.94 -2.13 -15.81
C ARG A 426 -6.51 -1.97 -16.31
N CYS A 427 -6.34 -1.99 -17.64
CA CYS A 427 -5.05 -1.73 -18.27
C CYS A 427 -4.87 -0.24 -18.55
N HIS A 428 -3.69 0.28 -18.22
CA HIS A 428 -3.26 1.65 -18.48
C HIS A 428 -2.07 1.61 -19.44
N LEU A 429 -2.23 2.18 -20.64
CA LEU A 429 -1.20 2.17 -21.67
C LEU A 429 -0.51 3.53 -21.76
N PHE A 430 0.82 3.51 -21.85
CA PHE A 430 1.66 4.68 -21.99
C PHE A 430 2.64 4.50 -23.15
N PHE A 431 2.63 5.45 -24.09
CA PHE A 431 3.47 5.46 -25.27
C PHE A 431 4.64 6.44 -25.13
N TYR A 432 5.82 6.01 -25.60
CA TYR A 432 7.06 6.78 -25.61
C TYR A 432 7.61 6.82 -27.04
N PRO A 433 7.08 7.70 -27.91
CA PRO A 433 7.31 7.63 -29.36
C PRO A 433 8.78 7.88 -29.76
N GLU A 434 9.54 8.58 -28.93
CA GLU A 434 10.94 8.94 -29.15
C GLU A 434 11.92 7.91 -28.58
N SER A 435 11.43 6.88 -27.89
CA SER A 435 12.26 5.91 -27.16
C SER A 435 12.25 4.54 -27.81
N GLU A 436 13.32 3.77 -27.60
CA GLU A 436 13.45 2.38 -28.05
C GLU A 436 13.35 1.40 -26.87
N PRO A 437 13.04 0.10 -27.10
CA PRO A 437 13.06 -0.90 -26.05
C PRO A 437 14.38 -0.88 -25.27
N GLY A 438 14.29 -0.95 -23.93
CA GLY A 438 15.43 -0.75 -23.05
C GLY A 438 15.62 0.70 -22.56
N PHE A 439 14.76 1.65 -22.97
CA PHE A 439 14.88 3.05 -22.54
C PHE A 439 14.85 3.27 -21.02
N ALA A 440 14.27 2.33 -20.27
CA ALA A 440 14.14 2.41 -18.83
C ALA A 440 15.37 1.88 -18.08
N GLU A 441 16.23 1.10 -18.73
CA GLU A 441 17.39 0.39 -18.14
C GLU A 441 18.68 1.20 -18.34
N HIS A 442 19.34 1.60 -17.24
CA HIS A 442 20.52 2.48 -17.30
C HIS A 442 21.73 1.86 -18.04
N PRO A 443 22.00 0.54 -17.93
CA PRO A 443 23.06 -0.11 -18.72
C PRO A 443 22.76 -0.20 -20.22
N SER A 444 21.52 0.04 -20.66
CA SER A 444 21.14 -0.09 -22.06
C SER A 444 21.69 1.05 -22.91
N SER A 445 22.14 0.75 -24.13
CA SER A 445 22.51 1.78 -25.10
C SER A 445 21.34 2.65 -25.55
N THR A 446 20.11 2.16 -25.38
CA THR A 446 18.86 2.85 -25.72
C THR A 446 18.28 3.66 -24.55
N TYR A 447 19.01 3.76 -23.43
CA TYR A 447 18.56 4.49 -22.25
C TYR A 447 18.18 5.94 -22.59
N ASP A 448 16.92 6.28 -22.34
CA ASP A 448 16.41 7.64 -22.47
C ASP A 448 15.95 8.12 -21.09
N TRP A 449 16.77 8.98 -20.50
CA TRP A 449 16.54 9.49 -19.15
C TRP A 449 15.21 10.25 -18.99
N LEU A 450 14.70 10.91 -20.05
CA LEU A 450 13.44 11.66 -19.99
C LEU A 450 12.26 10.70 -19.89
N SER A 451 12.21 9.75 -20.81
CA SER A 451 11.13 8.76 -20.88
C SER A 451 11.20 7.77 -19.72
N SER A 452 12.40 7.36 -19.30
CA SER A 452 12.63 6.55 -18.11
C SER A 452 12.06 7.23 -16.87
N ARG A 453 12.32 8.53 -16.69
CA ARG A 453 11.80 9.29 -15.53
C ARG A 453 10.27 9.39 -15.56
N LEU A 454 9.67 9.64 -16.71
CA LEU A 454 8.21 9.67 -16.85
C LEU A 454 7.58 8.30 -16.59
N ALA A 455 8.18 7.23 -17.13
CA ALA A 455 7.73 5.86 -16.88
C ALA A 455 7.83 5.49 -15.42
N TRP A 456 8.92 5.84 -14.76
CA TRP A 456 9.12 5.62 -13.33
C TRP A 456 8.01 6.23 -12.48
N SER A 457 7.74 7.54 -12.64
CA SER A 457 6.73 8.20 -11.81
C SER A 457 5.35 7.56 -11.98
N ARG A 458 4.99 7.13 -13.20
CA ARG A 458 3.74 6.41 -13.47
C ARG A 458 3.73 5.02 -12.82
N ALA A 459 4.80 4.24 -13.00
CA ALA A 459 4.94 2.91 -12.39
C ALA A 459 4.86 2.98 -10.86
N MET A 460 5.50 3.99 -10.26
CA MET A 460 5.48 4.21 -8.82
C MET A 460 4.08 4.48 -8.29
N ASP A 461 3.27 5.28 -9.00
CA ASP A 461 1.87 5.52 -8.63
C ASP A 461 1.07 4.20 -8.60
N CYS A 462 1.20 3.38 -9.64
CA CYS A 462 0.52 2.09 -9.74
C CYS A 462 0.92 1.13 -8.62
N LEU A 463 2.23 0.97 -8.38
CA LEU A 463 2.76 0.08 -7.34
C LEU A 463 2.34 0.56 -5.94
N LYS A 464 2.57 1.84 -5.61
CA LYS A 464 2.22 2.40 -4.30
C LYS A 464 0.72 2.24 -4.02
N ARG A 465 -0.15 2.51 -5.00
CA ARG A 465 -1.61 2.31 -4.86
C ARG A 465 -1.98 0.83 -4.71
N GLY A 466 -1.32 -0.08 -5.42
CA GLY A 466 -1.52 -1.53 -5.26
C GLY A 466 -1.32 -2.00 -3.82
N PHE A 467 -0.35 -1.41 -3.13
CA PHE A 467 -0.07 -1.65 -1.70
C PHE A 467 -0.86 -0.75 -0.74
N GLY A 468 -1.79 0.07 -1.23
CA GLY A 468 -2.69 0.88 -0.40
C GLY A 468 -2.19 2.27 -0.01
N TRP A 469 -1.17 2.83 -0.68
CA TRP A 469 -0.75 4.23 -0.50
C TRP A 469 -1.89 5.22 -0.80
N PRO A 470 -2.01 6.35 -0.06
CA PRO A 470 -1.14 6.85 1.01
C PRO A 470 -1.36 6.19 2.39
N GLY A 471 -2.21 5.18 2.50
CA GLY A 471 -2.38 4.39 3.72
C GLY A 471 -1.24 3.39 3.97
N GLY A 472 -1.19 2.85 5.19
CA GLY A 472 -0.23 1.81 5.61
C GLY A 472 1.06 2.36 6.24
N SER A 473 1.82 1.49 6.90
CA SER A 473 3.08 1.84 7.59
C SER A 473 4.25 1.83 6.61
N TRP A 474 4.38 2.90 5.81
CA TRP A 474 5.51 3.07 4.87
C TRP A 474 6.75 3.54 5.62
N LYS A 475 7.92 2.97 5.29
CA LYS A 475 9.21 3.41 5.83
C LYS A 475 9.59 4.78 5.29
N THR A 476 9.28 5.00 4.01
CA THR A 476 9.56 6.24 3.30
C THR A 476 8.46 7.26 3.60
N PRO A 477 8.80 8.48 4.05
CA PRO A 477 7.82 9.51 4.32
C PRO A 477 7.10 9.97 3.05
N ASP A 478 5.89 10.47 3.23
CA ASP A 478 5.14 11.14 2.15
C ASP A 478 5.91 12.37 1.64
N VAL A 479 5.85 12.60 0.33
CA VAL A 479 6.60 13.68 -0.34
C VAL A 479 6.21 15.06 0.19
N GLU A 480 4.95 15.26 0.58
CA GLU A 480 4.47 16.51 1.14
C GLU A 480 5.05 16.72 2.54
N THR A 481 5.29 15.67 3.32
CA THR A 481 5.93 15.79 4.64
C THR A 481 7.35 16.35 4.52
N ILE A 482 8.13 15.87 3.54
CA ILE A 482 9.49 16.37 3.28
C ILE A 482 9.42 17.81 2.79
N TRP A 483 8.45 18.12 1.95
CA TRP A 483 8.29 19.44 1.35
C TRP A 483 7.81 20.51 2.33
N GLU A 484 6.93 20.16 3.28
CA GLU A 484 6.57 21.03 4.40
C GLU A 484 7.78 21.30 5.30
N GLU A 485 8.64 20.31 5.55
CA GLU A 485 9.89 20.51 6.29
C GLU A 485 10.88 21.42 5.53
N TYR A 486 10.92 21.31 4.20
CA TYR A 486 11.67 22.22 3.34
C TYR A 486 11.17 23.66 3.52
N TRP A 487 9.87 23.90 3.38
CA TRP A 487 9.25 25.22 3.58
C TRP A 487 9.43 25.74 5.00
N ARG A 488 9.35 24.86 6.00
CA ARG A 488 9.57 25.23 7.40
C ARG A 488 11.00 25.70 7.63
N THR A 489 11.96 25.01 7.03
CA THR A 489 13.36 25.39 7.06
C THR A 489 13.57 26.73 6.37
N LEU A 490 12.96 26.92 5.20
CA LEU A 490 13.05 28.15 4.42
C LEU A 490 12.45 29.39 5.14
N LEU A 491 11.27 29.25 5.76
CA LEU A 491 10.51 30.40 6.29
C LEU A 491 10.74 30.66 7.79
N PHE A 492 10.78 29.63 8.64
CA PHE A 492 10.82 29.80 10.09
C PHE A 492 12.24 29.86 10.67
N ASN A 493 13.21 29.24 9.99
CA ASN A 493 14.60 29.22 10.45
C ASN A 493 15.48 30.29 9.78
N ALA A 494 14.97 31.01 8.79
CA ALA A 494 15.62 32.16 8.14
C ALA A 494 15.54 33.45 8.99
N GLY A 495 15.62 33.34 10.31
CA GLY A 495 15.85 34.53 11.14
C GLY A 495 17.20 35.14 10.75
N ARG A 496 17.27 36.46 10.59
CA ARG A 496 18.45 37.25 10.15
C ARG A 496 19.75 37.07 10.98
N HIS A 497 19.77 36.13 11.93
CA HIS A 497 20.89 35.81 12.82
C HIS A 497 21.24 34.30 12.84
N SER A 498 20.73 33.49 11.91
CA SER A 498 21.16 32.09 11.78
C SER A 498 22.51 31.99 11.09
N ASP A 499 23.39 31.15 11.64
CA ASP A 499 24.62 30.69 10.99
C ASP A 499 24.32 30.17 9.56
N PRO A 500 24.84 30.81 8.49
CA PRO A 500 24.60 30.42 7.09
C PRO A 500 25.00 28.96 6.80
N ASP A 501 26.09 28.51 7.42
CA ASP A 501 26.58 27.14 7.25
C ASP A 501 25.62 26.14 7.90
N GLY A 502 25.16 26.46 9.12
CA GLY A 502 24.13 25.68 9.80
C GLY A 502 22.78 25.64 9.07
N TYR A 503 22.44 26.68 8.31
CA TYR A 503 21.26 26.72 7.46
C TYR A 503 21.42 25.83 6.22
N ALA A 504 22.52 25.98 5.47
CA ALA A 504 22.82 25.14 4.32
C ALA A 504 22.91 23.65 4.67
N ALA A 505 23.51 23.32 5.82
CA ALA A 505 23.60 21.94 6.32
C ALA A 505 22.23 21.27 6.52
N ARG A 506 21.19 22.03 6.87
CA ARG A 506 19.81 21.50 7.01
C ARG A 506 19.23 21.12 5.65
N PHE A 507 19.42 21.94 4.62
CA PHE A 507 19.02 21.59 3.26
C PHE A 507 19.78 20.40 2.72
N MET A 508 21.11 20.38 2.93
CA MET A 508 21.92 19.25 2.51
C MET A 508 21.41 17.95 3.12
N LYS A 509 21.07 17.92 4.41
CA LYS A 509 20.50 16.74 5.08
C LYS A 509 19.20 16.23 4.44
N MET A 510 18.38 17.11 3.85
CA MET A 510 17.15 16.76 3.14
C MET A 510 17.41 16.29 1.69
N MET A 511 18.54 16.67 1.10
CA MET A 511 18.92 16.28 -0.27
C MET A 511 19.44 14.85 -0.35
N ILE A 512 19.26 14.20 -1.50
CA ILE A 512 19.84 12.89 -1.77
C ILE A 512 21.38 12.94 -1.77
N GLY A 513 22.04 11.88 -1.28
CA GLY A 513 23.51 11.75 -1.30
C GLY A 513 24.24 12.34 -0.09
N SER A 514 23.55 13.10 0.76
CA SER A 514 24.08 13.71 2.00
C SER A 514 24.13 12.78 3.22
N GLY A 515 23.69 11.53 3.07
CA GLY A 515 23.64 10.53 4.14
C GLY A 515 25.00 9.89 4.46
N ASP A 516 24.99 9.02 5.48
CA ASP A 516 26.10 8.12 5.82
C ASP A 516 26.52 7.30 4.58
N PRO A 517 27.81 7.01 4.35
CA PRO A 517 28.25 6.08 3.30
C PRO A 517 27.47 4.76 3.21
N SER A 518 26.89 4.29 4.32
CA SER A 518 26.07 3.09 4.41
C SER A 518 24.58 3.27 4.09
N SER A 519 24.12 4.51 3.87
CA SER A 519 22.69 4.77 3.62
C SER A 519 22.28 4.43 2.18
N LEU A 520 21.09 3.83 2.05
CA LEU A 520 20.56 3.30 0.80
C LEU A 520 20.45 4.36 -0.31
N ASP A 521 20.35 5.65 0.05
CA ASP A 521 20.28 6.75 -0.90
C ASP A 521 21.60 7.04 -1.62
N ARG A 522 22.76 6.62 -1.10
CA ARG A 522 24.04 6.68 -1.84
C ARG A 522 24.23 5.57 -2.86
N GLN A 523 23.41 4.52 -2.78
CA GLN A 523 23.37 3.45 -3.79
C GLN A 523 22.46 3.79 -4.96
N ILE A 524 21.66 4.86 -4.83
CA ILE A 524 20.80 5.36 -5.91
C ILE A 524 21.66 6.26 -6.81
N ASP A 525 21.86 5.84 -8.05
CA ASP A 525 22.56 6.62 -9.07
C ASP A 525 21.68 7.80 -9.53
N GLU A 526 21.67 8.88 -8.74
CA GLU A 526 20.97 10.12 -9.06
C GLU A 526 21.79 11.33 -8.61
N THR A 527 22.04 12.25 -9.53
CA THR A 527 22.69 13.52 -9.22
C THR A 527 21.69 14.50 -8.58
N PRO A 528 21.96 15.01 -7.36
CA PRO A 528 21.13 16.05 -6.76
C PRO A 528 21.18 17.31 -7.64
N LEU A 529 20.08 18.06 -7.74
CA LEU A 529 20.06 19.32 -8.48
C LEU A 529 19.14 20.35 -7.83
N VAL A 530 19.62 21.57 -7.68
CA VAL A 530 18.79 22.76 -7.47
C VAL A 530 19.10 23.73 -8.60
N ASN A 531 18.07 24.24 -9.28
CA ASN A 531 18.24 25.11 -10.43
C ASN A 531 17.15 26.19 -10.53
N CYS A 532 17.56 27.45 -10.38
CA CYS A 532 16.83 28.63 -10.77
C CYS A 532 16.97 28.84 -12.29
N VAL A 533 16.03 28.30 -13.06
CA VAL A 533 16.18 28.13 -14.51
C VAL A 533 16.51 29.44 -15.25
N PRO A 534 15.84 30.58 -14.97
CA PRO A 534 16.12 31.82 -15.71
C PRO A 534 17.48 32.46 -15.43
N THR A 535 18.09 32.18 -14.27
CA THR A 535 19.38 32.77 -13.86
C THR A 535 20.52 31.76 -13.83
N MET A 536 20.23 30.47 -14.03
CA MET A 536 21.17 29.35 -13.86
C MET A 536 21.78 29.27 -12.44
N ALA A 537 21.20 29.96 -11.45
CA ALA A 537 21.67 29.89 -10.07
C ALA A 537 21.28 28.55 -9.44
N GLY A 538 22.17 27.94 -8.66
CA GLY A 538 21.93 26.61 -8.09
C GLY A 538 23.20 25.77 -7.99
N GLY A 539 23.02 24.46 -7.98
CA GLY A 539 24.12 23.50 -7.86
C GLY A 539 23.67 22.07 -8.16
N SER A 540 24.62 21.22 -8.53
CA SER A 540 24.41 19.80 -8.83
C SER A 540 25.25 18.84 -7.98
N ASP A 541 25.98 19.37 -7.02
CA ASP A 541 26.84 18.63 -6.10
C ASP A 541 26.72 19.23 -4.69
N GLU A 542 27.19 18.49 -3.69
CA GLU A 542 27.07 18.89 -2.29
C GLU A 542 27.69 20.26 -1.99
N GLN A 543 28.82 20.60 -2.61
CA GLN A 543 29.50 21.87 -2.37
C GLN A 543 28.74 23.02 -3.04
N SER A 544 28.35 22.87 -4.31
CA SER A 544 27.61 23.92 -5.02
C SER A 544 26.22 24.16 -4.45
N ILE A 545 25.52 23.11 -4.02
CA ILE A 545 24.20 23.23 -3.38
C ILE A 545 24.33 23.86 -1.99
N SER A 546 25.33 23.48 -1.20
CA SER A 546 25.58 24.11 0.10
C SER A 546 25.90 25.60 -0.04
N ALA A 547 26.78 25.97 -0.98
CA ALA A 547 27.10 27.37 -1.27
C ALA A 547 25.87 28.15 -1.75
N PHE A 548 25.02 27.52 -2.58
CA PHE A 548 23.77 28.11 -3.02
C PHE A 548 22.87 28.47 -1.84
N TYR A 549 22.62 27.56 -0.89
CA TYR A 549 21.77 27.85 0.28
C TYR A 549 22.43 28.75 1.33
N ALA A 550 23.76 28.77 1.42
CA ALA A 550 24.48 29.63 2.37
C ALA A 550 24.54 31.09 1.90
N GLU A 551 24.78 31.32 0.61
CA GLU A 551 25.19 32.64 0.10
C GLU A 551 24.24 33.21 -0.96
N THR A 552 23.56 32.36 -1.74
CA THR A 552 22.85 32.79 -2.95
C THR A 552 21.33 32.76 -2.79
N PHE A 553 20.81 31.80 -2.04
CA PHE A 553 19.39 31.48 -1.94
C PHE A 553 18.88 31.74 -0.52
N PHE A 554 17.89 32.62 -0.44
CA PHE A 554 17.11 32.99 0.75
C PHE A 554 17.61 32.51 2.12
N PRO A 555 18.38 33.37 2.79
CA PRO A 555 17.84 34.01 4.00
C PRO A 555 17.95 35.55 4.05
N THR A 556 18.33 36.22 2.95
CA THR A 556 18.49 37.68 2.86
C THR A 556 17.69 38.27 1.70
N GLY A 557 16.37 38.08 1.72
CA GLY A 557 15.47 38.82 0.84
C GLY A 557 15.03 40.16 1.45
N PRO A 558 14.59 41.11 0.62
CA PRO A 558 14.19 42.45 1.07
C PRO A 558 13.16 42.37 2.21
N PRO A 559 13.14 43.32 3.17
CA PRO A 559 12.20 43.29 4.29
C PRO A 559 10.71 43.22 3.89
N SER A 560 10.39 43.68 2.68
CA SER A 560 9.04 43.67 2.10
C SER A 560 8.67 42.36 1.39
N LEU A 561 9.56 41.37 1.38
CA LEU A 561 9.35 40.08 0.74
C LEU A 561 8.14 39.36 1.36
N HIS A 562 7.21 39.00 0.49
CA HIS A 562 6.04 38.21 0.83
C HIS A 562 5.88 37.05 -0.16
N ILE A 563 5.72 35.85 0.38
CA ILE A 563 5.57 34.60 -0.37
C ILE A 563 4.19 34.03 -0.04
N ARG A 564 3.44 33.63 -1.07
CA ARG A 564 2.13 33.00 -0.91
C ARG A 564 1.96 31.84 -1.89
N LEU A 565 1.68 30.65 -1.38
CA LEU A 565 1.28 29.50 -2.20
C LEU A 565 -0.07 29.80 -2.87
N LEU A 566 -0.14 29.62 -4.19
CA LEU A 566 -1.35 29.79 -5.00
C LEU A 566 -1.99 28.44 -5.30
N SER A 567 -1.18 27.46 -5.73
CA SER A 567 -1.64 26.11 -6.04
C SER A 567 -0.54 25.09 -5.77
N ARG A 568 -0.95 23.85 -5.49
CA ARG A 568 -0.05 22.70 -5.29
C ARG A 568 -0.60 21.49 -6.03
N THR A 569 0.26 20.83 -6.80
CA THR A 569 0.01 19.52 -7.40
C THR A 569 0.96 18.49 -6.81
N VAL A 570 0.43 17.41 -6.25
CA VAL A 570 1.20 16.33 -5.62
C VAL A 570 1.09 15.06 -6.45
N GLY A 571 2.24 14.48 -6.78
CA GLY A 571 2.41 13.18 -7.42
C GLY A 571 3.07 12.16 -6.48
N PRO A 572 3.31 10.92 -6.94
CA PRO A 572 3.88 9.84 -6.12
C PRO A 572 5.34 10.09 -5.69
N ASP A 573 6.05 10.94 -6.44
CA ASP A 573 7.47 11.27 -6.28
C ASP A 573 7.78 12.74 -6.62
N ARG A 574 6.77 13.61 -6.80
CA ARG A 574 6.97 15.00 -7.24
C ARG A 574 5.93 15.95 -6.64
N ILE A 575 6.34 17.20 -6.44
CA ILE A 575 5.44 18.31 -6.09
C ILE A 575 5.68 19.47 -7.05
N VAL A 576 4.60 20.12 -7.46
CA VAL A 576 4.63 21.38 -8.22
C VAL A 576 3.86 22.42 -7.42
N ASP A 577 4.55 23.46 -6.97
CA ASP A 577 3.97 24.61 -6.27
C ASP A 577 3.99 25.82 -7.19
N GLU A 578 2.84 26.47 -7.37
CA GLU A 578 2.74 27.81 -7.94
C GLU A 578 2.64 28.83 -6.82
N ILE A 579 3.50 29.85 -6.88
CA ILE A 579 3.78 30.72 -5.73
C ILE A 579 3.81 32.16 -6.20
N LEU A 580 3.07 33.01 -5.50
CA LEU A 580 3.18 34.46 -5.64
C LEU A 580 4.35 34.97 -4.80
N LEU A 581 5.27 35.68 -5.45
CA LEU A 581 6.34 36.43 -4.81
C LEU A 581 6.13 37.92 -5.03
N VAL A 582 6.07 38.68 -3.93
CA VAL A 582 5.95 40.13 -3.94
C VAL A 582 7.06 40.73 -3.10
N PHE A 583 7.75 41.73 -3.61
CA PHE A 583 8.75 42.47 -2.85
C PHE A 583 9.01 43.85 -3.46
N ARG A 584 9.70 44.70 -2.71
CA ARG A 584 10.33 45.92 -3.21
C ARG A 584 11.83 45.70 -3.35
N HIS A 585 12.40 46.02 -4.50
CA HIS A 585 13.81 45.75 -4.81
C HIS A 585 14.75 46.75 -4.10
N THR A 586 14.95 46.57 -2.79
CA THR A 586 15.74 47.44 -1.91
C THR A 586 17.17 46.95 -1.66
N GLU A 587 17.46 45.69 -2.00
CA GLU A 587 18.77 45.05 -1.89
C GLU A 587 18.99 44.11 -3.08
N GLU A 588 20.24 43.73 -3.35
CA GLU A 588 20.55 42.75 -4.40
C GLU A 588 19.94 41.39 -4.05
N ILE A 589 19.37 40.69 -5.04
CA ILE A 589 18.77 39.36 -4.87
C ILE A 589 19.50 38.38 -5.79
N PRO A 590 20.59 37.72 -5.34
CA PRO A 590 21.51 36.98 -6.22
C PRO A 590 20.86 35.89 -7.06
N TRP A 591 19.91 35.13 -6.50
CA TRP A 591 19.25 34.04 -7.22
C TRP A 591 18.23 34.51 -8.27
N LEU A 592 17.68 35.72 -8.16
CA LEU A 592 16.61 36.27 -9.03
C LEU A 592 17.12 37.36 -9.99
N LEU A 593 17.94 38.27 -9.46
CA LEU A 593 18.50 39.43 -10.12
C LEU A 593 20.00 39.52 -9.82
N PRO A 594 20.80 38.55 -10.32
CA PRO A 594 22.24 38.50 -10.03
C PRO A 594 22.94 39.77 -10.50
N ARG A 595 23.70 40.41 -9.61
CA ARG A 595 24.50 41.62 -9.90
C ARG A 595 23.69 42.83 -10.32
N VAL A 596 22.39 42.87 -9.98
CA VAL A 596 21.55 44.05 -10.23
C VAL A 596 21.42 44.85 -8.93
N PRO A 597 21.87 46.12 -8.90
CA PRO A 597 21.70 46.97 -7.74
C PRO A 597 20.22 47.28 -7.42
N PRO A 598 19.90 47.67 -6.18
CA PRO A 598 18.55 48.05 -5.79
C PRO A 598 17.95 49.14 -6.69
N THR A 599 16.72 48.93 -7.14
CA THR A 599 15.99 49.88 -7.99
C THR A 599 14.85 50.59 -7.27
N ASP A 600 14.54 50.17 -6.04
CA ASP A 600 13.44 50.68 -5.23
C ASP A 600 12.09 50.63 -5.97
N ARG A 601 11.88 49.58 -6.76
CA ARG A 601 10.62 49.31 -7.45
C ARG A 601 9.94 48.08 -6.88
N ASP A 602 8.61 48.09 -6.91
CA ASP A 602 7.81 46.95 -6.49
C ASP A 602 7.78 45.91 -7.61
N VAL A 603 7.97 44.66 -7.24
CA VAL A 603 7.98 43.50 -8.13
C VAL A 603 6.94 42.51 -7.64
N LYS A 604 6.12 42.03 -8.57
CA LYS A 604 5.17 40.94 -8.39
C LYS A 604 5.40 39.91 -9.48
N ILE A 605 5.67 38.67 -9.10
CA ILE A 605 5.84 37.55 -10.04
C ILE A 605 5.22 36.27 -9.48
N VAL A 606 4.75 35.43 -10.39
CA VAL A 606 4.41 34.04 -10.08
C VAL A 606 5.61 33.16 -10.42
N LEU A 607 6.04 32.36 -9.46
CA LEU A 607 7.08 31.34 -9.61
C LEU A 607 6.42 29.96 -9.63
N VAL A 608 7.03 29.04 -10.39
CA VAL A 608 6.68 27.62 -10.35
C VAL A 608 7.88 26.85 -9.80
N MET A 609 7.72 26.20 -8.66
CA MET A 609 8.70 25.31 -8.08
C MET A 609 8.32 23.88 -8.36
N THR A 610 9.21 23.12 -9.01
CA THR A 610 9.05 21.68 -9.22
C THR A 610 10.07 20.95 -8.38
N ALA A 611 9.59 20.11 -7.47
CA ALA A 611 10.41 19.27 -6.59
C ALA A 611 10.22 17.80 -6.96
N SER A 612 11.30 17.04 -7.01
CA SER A 612 11.29 15.59 -7.22
C SER A 612 11.95 14.92 -6.03
N PHE A 613 11.37 13.81 -5.60
CA PHE A 613 11.76 13.08 -4.40
C PHE A 613 12.14 11.65 -4.77
N ARG A 614 13.10 11.09 -4.04
CA ARG A 614 13.48 9.68 -4.13
C ARG A 614 13.88 9.20 -2.75
N ALA A 615 13.42 8.01 -2.38
CA ALA A 615 13.77 7.36 -1.12
C ALA A 615 13.61 8.29 0.11
N GLY A 616 12.57 9.12 0.10
CA GLY A 616 12.28 10.03 1.22
C GLY A 616 13.17 11.27 1.28
N LYS A 617 13.90 11.59 0.21
CA LYS A 617 14.79 12.75 0.10
C LYS A 617 14.50 13.57 -1.15
N LEU A 618 14.84 14.86 -1.10
CA LEU A 618 14.75 15.76 -2.25
C LEU A 618 15.89 15.45 -3.22
N SER A 619 15.57 15.08 -4.46
CA SER A 619 16.57 14.80 -5.49
C SER A 619 16.76 15.98 -6.44
N ARG A 620 15.68 16.64 -6.83
CA ARG A 620 15.72 17.72 -7.83
C ARG A 620 14.74 18.82 -7.52
N GLN A 621 15.19 20.05 -7.66
CA GLN A 621 14.37 21.25 -7.59
C GLN A 621 14.66 22.14 -8.79
N ASN A 622 13.63 22.47 -9.57
CA ASN A 622 13.71 23.53 -10.57
C ASN A 622 12.73 24.65 -10.21
N ILE A 623 13.18 25.89 -10.31
CA ILE A 623 12.41 27.10 -10.02
C ILE A 623 12.30 27.92 -11.32
N TYR A 624 11.08 28.15 -11.77
CA TYR A 624 10.77 28.86 -13.01
C TYR A 624 10.03 30.16 -12.73
N TRP A 625 10.32 31.19 -13.52
CA TRP A 625 9.55 32.43 -13.60
C TRP A 625 9.84 33.15 -14.91
N ASP A 626 9.07 34.19 -15.21
CA ASP A 626 9.33 35.08 -16.33
C ASP A 626 10.33 36.18 -15.93
N GLN A 627 11.59 36.01 -16.32
CA GLN A 627 12.64 36.98 -16.05
C GLN A 627 12.43 38.30 -16.80
N ALA A 628 11.83 38.28 -17.99
CA ALA A 628 11.59 39.50 -18.75
C ALA A 628 10.56 40.38 -18.02
N SER A 629 9.50 39.78 -17.46
CA SER A 629 8.54 40.48 -16.60
C SER A 629 9.20 41.13 -15.38
N VAL A 630 10.16 40.45 -14.74
CA VAL A 630 10.94 41.04 -13.62
C VAL A 630 11.72 42.26 -14.11
N LEU A 631 12.46 42.13 -15.22
CA LEU A 631 13.30 43.19 -15.79
C LEU A 631 12.49 44.42 -16.20
N VAL A 632 11.28 44.24 -16.74
CA VAL A 632 10.34 45.34 -17.05
C VAL A 632 9.92 46.06 -15.78
N GLN A 633 9.49 45.32 -14.75
CA GLN A 633 9.03 45.91 -13.48
C GLN A 633 10.12 46.72 -12.78
N ILE A 634 11.36 46.24 -12.78
CA ILE A 634 12.50 46.98 -12.22
C ILE A 634 13.04 48.08 -13.14
N GLY A 635 12.57 48.18 -14.37
CA GLY A 635 12.93 49.23 -15.33
C GLY A 635 14.22 49.01 -16.11
N LEU A 636 14.74 47.78 -16.17
CA LEU A 636 15.92 47.43 -16.97
C LEU A 636 15.57 46.99 -18.40
N LEU A 637 14.32 46.62 -18.65
CA LEU A 637 13.82 46.28 -19.98
C LEU A 637 12.66 47.22 -20.34
N ASP A 638 12.81 47.94 -21.45
CA ASP A 638 11.72 48.69 -22.06
C ASP A 638 11.15 47.86 -23.24
N PRO A 639 9.90 47.39 -23.16
CA PRO A 639 9.28 46.62 -24.24
C PRO A 639 9.26 47.36 -25.59
N ALA A 640 9.28 48.69 -25.61
CA ALA A 640 9.27 49.47 -26.85
C ALA A 640 10.64 49.51 -27.56
N LEU A 641 11.72 49.16 -26.87
CA LEU A 641 13.08 49.22 -27.41
C LEU A 641 13.46 47.90 -28.12
N VAL A 642 12.98 47.73 -29.34
CA VAL A 642 13.42 46.65 -30.22
C VAL A 642 14.83 46.97 -30.76
N PRO A 643 15.79 46.01 -30.72
CA PRO A 643 17.14 46.24 -31.25
C PRO A 643 17.10 46.67 -32.72
N GLY A 644 17.70 47.81 -33.07
CA GLY A 644 17.72 48.32 -34.45
C GLY A 644 18.47 47.42 -35.44
N SER A 645 19.24 46.45 -34.96
CA SER A 645 19.86 45.40 -35.78
C SER A 645 18.91 44.27 -36.16
N PHE A 646 17.72 44.20 -35.57
CA PHE A 646 16.72 43.19 -35.88
C PHE A 646 16.23 43.34 -37.33
N ARG A 647 16.24 42.24 -38.08
CA ARG A 647 15.72 42.19 -39.45
C ARG A 647 14.77 41.02 -39.59
N ALA A 648 13.51 41.31 -39.89
CA ALA A 648 12.53 40.27 -40.15
C ALA A 648 12.83 39.56 -41.47
N THR A 649 12.72 38.22 -41.47
CA THR A 649 12.84 37.38 -42.68
C THR A 649 11.50 37.17 -43.39
N GLY A 650 10.40 37.51 -42.73
CA GLY A 650 9.04 37.37 -43.22
C GLY A 650 8.09 38.35 -42.55
N LYS A 651 6.84 38.41 -43.03
CA LYS A 651 5.81 39.27 -42.46
C LYS A 651 5.11 38.58 -41.28
N THR A 652 4.59 39.37 -40.34
CA THR A 652 3.61 38.89 -39.35
C THR A 652 2.32 38.44 -40.04
N ARG A 653 1.41 37.77 -39.29
CA ARG A 653 0.08 37.40 -39.81
C ARG A 653 -0.73 38.60 -40.32
N GLU A 654 -0.48 39.78 -39.78
CA GLU A 654 -1.10 41.04 -40.19
C GLU A 654 -0.34 41.76 -41.31
N GLY A 655 0.76 41.18 -41.81
CA GLY A 655 1.52 41.72 -42.94
C GLY A 655 2.62 42.71 -42.58
N ARG A 656 2.92 42.93 -41.29
CA ARG A 656 3.97 43.86 -40.82
C ARG A 656 5.36 43.24 -40.91
N GLN A 657 6.40 44.06 -41.09
CA GLN A 657 7.82 43.62 -41.17
C GLN A 657 8.65 44.10 -39.98
N ASP A 658 8.06 44.96 -39.16
CA ASP A 658 8.60 45.58 -37.97
C ASP A 658 7.95 44.98 -36.72
N VAL A 659 8.70 45.02 -35.62
CA VAL A 659 8.22 44.64 -34.29
C VAL A 659 7.99 45.96 -33.54
N GLU A 660 6.73 46.26 -33.22
CA GLU A 660 6.37 47.50 -32.52
C GLU A 660 6.76 47.47 -31.03
N MET A 661 6.62 46.29 -30.41
CA MET A 661 6.91 46.07 -29.00
C MET A 661 7.30 44.62 -28.79
N LEU A 662 8.26 44.39 -27.91
CA LEU A 662 8.59 43.04 -27.43
C LEU A 662 7.37 42.46 -26.70
N PRO A 663 7.02 41.18 -26.92
CA PRO A 663 5.86 40.54 -26.29
C PRO A 663 6.16 40.16 -24.83
N VAL A 664 6.49 41.16 -24.01
CA VAL A 664 6.79 41.05 -22.59
C VAL A 664 5.78 41.89 -21.83
N VAL A 665 5.24 41.30 -20.77
CA VAL A 665 4.28 41.95 -19.86
C VAL A 665 4.96 42.21 -18.52
N GLY A 666 4.39 43.08 -17.67
CA GLY A 666 4.91 43.35 -16.33
C GLY A 666 4.09 42.63 -15.27
N ALA A 667 3.67 43.38 -14.25
CA ALA A 667 2.84 42.85 -13.17
C ALA A 667 1.44 42.40 -13.63
N GLU A 668 0.99 42.83 -14.83
CA GLU A 668 -0.33 42.51 -15.38
C GLU A 668 -0.53 40.99 -15.59
N ALA A 669 0.55 40.25 -15.86
CA ALA A 669 0.51 38.80 -15.96
C ALA A 669 0.04 38.15 -14.66
N VAL A 670 0.51 38.68 -13.53
CA VAL A 670 0.16 38.17 -12.19
C VAL A 670 -1.29 38.47 -11.86
N GLU A 671 -1.78 39.67 -12.20
CA GLU A 671 -3.19 40.03 -11.96
C GLU A 671 -4.15 39.10 -12.71
N ARG A 672 -3.78 38.68 -13.92
CA ARG A 672 -4.57 37.72 -14.69
C ARG A 672 -4.61 36.33 -14.07
N VAL A 673 -3.52 35.89 -13.43
CA VAL A 673 -3.48 34.62 -12.69
C VAL A 673 -4.33 34.69 -11.42
N LEU A 674 -4.30 35.82 -10.71
CA LEU A 674 -5.02 35.98 -9.44
C LEU A 674 -6.53 36.23 -9.59
N ASN A 675 -6.94 36.84 -10.70
CA ASN A 675 -8.35 37.16 -11.00
C ASN A 675 -9.03 36.15 -11.94
N GLY A 676 -8.33 35.06 -12.28
CA GLY A 676 -8.75 34.06 -13.26
C GLY A 676 -9.72 33.01 -12.73
#